data_AF-A0AAU3HNR7-F1
#
_entry.id   AF-A0AAU3HNR7-F1
#
_cell.length_a   1.000
_cell.length_b   1.000
_cell.length_c   1.000
_cell.angle_alpha   90.00
_cell.angle_beta   90.00
_cell.angle_gamma   90.00
#
_symmetry.space_group_name_H-M   'P 1'
#
loop_
_entity.id
_entity.type
_entity.pdbx_description
1 polymer ?
#
loop_
_entity_poly.entity_id
_entity_poly.type
_entity_poly.pdbx_seq_one_letter_code
_entity_poly.pdbx_strand_id
1 'polypeptide(L)'
;MRFSTRLITIGVAVSGLAGGLSDVAAAAEGTVVAGGILTQDTTWTAANGPYTVTTPMQIPDGVTLTIEPGTTVKGQGASALFRVLGTVRAAGTSEAPIVLDGGGGNIVDAKNSTSSTYVDVEHAEVRNAYSFWPATGYQQYGHFDLRDSSITNVTEYSYIWYPGQDVHIERNLFSNSGGFSNGGGGGSVYITDNRFATASTTGYWVRNWAAYGAPTQVHGNTFGAPGTPSVEVEANYTSAGLDATGNYWGTTDRSLINAMVTDRNDGLDYNQAIPIDPVLSAPTAATPAGPPSAPRNVFASPSVAPGYVTATWTEPLDNGGSDITSYTITPSCGGTPVSVPADQTTVTLNGMDGGAGCTFAVRARNTVGLSPNGTSNPVNLPTRPAAPTQLSVTPRDSNVDVSWIPGNDGGSPVTEWLVTAQPGDITATVPANTHSAKLTGLTNGTAYTVSVQARNAIGLSAPAVARPATPADITAPAAPTNVTANGSSNQATVSWKNPVDSDLTGVVVMERPGTTAPKSPTDGTAVYRGSGNSAHVTSLKAGSDYSFSVFAYDEVNNYSKPVVAHLSGTALTIKAGTSTVSYGSSITLTSTLISAPTTKVPGQPVLFYVRKKGSTTWTYLGTAKTNTAGTATWTHRPMWKAEYTARFAGSSGRLGAASSVASVTVKANVTADFKATTIRKGASTYLTGSVSPKHAGKKVTLQRYTSGKWVTAASATLSTTSSYRFSVKATSAGTFSYRVYFPGDTDHAASYSLTRKLTVK
;
A
#
# COMPACT_ATOMS: atom_id res chain seq x y z
N MET A 1 4.40 11.41 -44.11
CA MET A 1 3.75 12.56 -44.76
C MET A 1 3.64 13.70 -43.76
N ARG A 2 4.48 14.73 -43.89
CA ARG A 2 4.35 16.02 -43.21
C ARG A 2 4.67 17.08 -44.27
N PHE A 3 3.68 17.87 -44.65
CA PHE A 3 3.82 18.91 -45.66
C PHE A 3 4.51 20.13 -45.01
N SER A 4 5.60 20.59 -45.65
CA SER A 4 6.27 21.86 -45.39
C SER A 4 5.83 22.81 -46.49
N THR A 5 5.14 23.89 -46.13
CA THR A 5 4.73 24.94 -47.07
C THR A 5 5.72 26.09 -46.96
N ARG A 6 6.63 26.20 -47.93
CA ARG A 6 7.44 27.41 -48.17
C ARG A 6 6.62 28.36 -49.05
N LEU A 7 6.26 29.53 -48.52
CA LEU A 7 5.78 30.64 -49.34
C LEU A 7 7.00 31.38 -49.91
N ILE A 8 6.98 31.56 -51.23
CA ILE A 8 7.91 32.38 -52.02
C ILE A 8 7.25 33.74 -52.18
N THR A 9 7.89 34.81 -51.71
CA THR A 9 7.48 36.19 -52.02
C THR A 9 8.50 36.80 -52.99
N ILE A 10 8.01 37.17 -54.17
CA ILE A 10 8.76 37.81 -55.25
C ILE A 10 8.79 39.31 -54.96
N GLY A 11 9.99 39.87 -54.73
CA GLY A 11 10.22 41.31 -54.66
C GLY A 11 10.63 41.85 -56.03
N VAL A 12 9.79 42.70 -56.61
CA VAL A 12 10.09 43.48 -57.82
C VAL A 12 10.91 44.70 -57.42
N ALA A 13 12.13 44.82 -57.94
CA ALA A 13 12.95 46.01 -57.81
C ALA A 13 12.57 47.04 -58.88
N VAL A 14 12.23 48.26 -58.46
CA VAL A 14 12.20 49.45 -59.33
C VAL A 14 13.34 50.37 -58.90
N SER A 15 14.27 50.60 -59.82
CA SER A 15 15.41 51.50 -59.69
C SER A 15 15.06 52.92 -60.12
N GLY A 16 15.47 53.93 -59.34
CA GLY A 16 15.48 55.35 -59.74
C GLY A 16 16.31 56.21 -58.78
N LEU A 17 17.40 56.78 -59.31
CA LEU A 17 18.42 57.70 -58.75
C LEU A 17 17.82 58.95 -58.05
N ALA A 18 18.47 59.78 -57.21
CA ALA A 18 19.83 60.03 -56.64
C ALA A 18 19.60 61.03 -55.46
N GLY A 19 20.44 61.29 -54.45
CA GLY A 19 21.76 60.85 -54.01
C GLY A 19 22.12 61.63 -52.73
N GLY A 20 22.99 61.06 -51.88
CA GLY A 20 23.62 61.76 -50.75
C GLY A 20 23.28 61.23 -49.35
N LEU A 21 23.76 60.03 -49.00
CA LEU A 21 23.82 59.55 -47.61
C LEU A 21 25.21 58.96 -47.35
N SER A 22 25.93 59.53 -46.39
CA SER A 22 27.15 58.98 -45.82
C SER A 22 26.81 57.93 -44.75
N ASP A 23 27.41 56.75 -44.91
CA ASP A 23 27.61 55.66 -43.93
C ASP A 23 26.40 55.15 -43.15
N VAL A 24 25.68 54.20 -43.76
CA VAL A 24 24.78 53.27 -43.06
C VAL A 24 25.52 51.94 -42.89
N ALA A 25 26.04 51.69 -41.68
CA ALA A 25 26.44 50.34 -41.27
C ALA A 25 25.18 49.53 -40.94
N ALA A 26 25.12 48.30 -41.46
CA ALA A 26 23.96 47.41 -41.35
C ALA A 26 23.58 47.11 -39.88
N ALA A 27 22.38 47.52 -39.48
CA ALA A 27 21.68 47.02 -38.29
C ALA A 27 20.53 46.10 -38.72
N ALA A 28 20.14 45.19 -37.82
CA ALA A 28 19.12 44.15 -38.03
C ALA A 28 17.83 44.70 -38.67
N GLU A 29 17.20 43.89 -39.53
CA GLU A 29 15.98 44.25 -40.29
C GLU A 29 14.94 44.98 -39.43
N GLY A 30 14.63 46.23 -39.79
CA GLY A 30 13.51 47.01 -39.22
C GLY A 30 13.85 48.17 -38.27
N THR A 31 15.12 48.49 -38.02
CA THR A 31 15.51 49.62 -37.13
C THR A 31 16.16 50.76 -37.92
N VAL A 32 15.72 52.00 -37.70
CA VAL A 32 16.35 53.20 -38.31
C VAL A 32 17.45 53.72 -37.38
N VAL A 33 18.70 53.70 -37.84
CA VAL A 33 19.80 54.34 -37.12
C VAL A 33 19.72 55.85 -37.33
N ALA A 34 19.58 56.60 -36.24
CA ALA A 34 19.47 58.05 -36.22
C ALA A 34 20.72 58.69 -35.58
N GLY A 35 21.18 59.78 -36.18
CA GLY A 35 22.32 60.59 -35.72
C GLY A 35 22.65 61.68 -36.74
N GLY A 36 23.50 62.64 -36.38
CA GLY A 36 23.89 63.74 -37.27
C GLY A 36 23.13 65.04 -37.00
N ILE A 37 22.93 65.87 -38.03
CA ILE A 37 22.33 67.21 -37.94
C ILE A 37 21.11 67.28 -38.85
N LEU A 38 19.96 67.68 -38.32
CA LEU A 38 18.79 67.99 -39.12
C LEU A 38 19.00 69.31 -39.88
N THR A 39 18.66 69.32 -41.17
CA THR A 39 18.77 70.53 -42.02
C THR A 39 17.43 71.20 -42.31
N GLN A 40 16.33 70.56 -41.93
CA GLN A 40 14.94 71.03 -42.11
C GLN A 40 14.02 70.32 -41.12
N ASP A 41 12.80 70.82 -40.98
CA ASP A 41 11.76 70.19 -40.17
C ASP A 41 11.57 68.72 -40.57
N THR A 42 11.50 67.85 -39.57
CA THR A 42 11.51 66.40 -39.74
C THR A 42 10.48 65.76 -38.82
N THR A 43 9.75 64.76 -39.32
CA THR A 43 8.79 63.98 -38.52
C THR A 43 9.24 62.53 -38.40
N TRP A 44 9.23 62.01 -37.17
CA TRP A 44 9.45 60.62 -36.83
C TRP A 44 8.12 59.96 -36.46
N THR A 45 7.86 58.79 -37.04
CA THR A 45 6.56 58.12 -36.97
C THR A 45 6.75 56.67 -36.53
N ALA A 46 5.77 56.08 -35.84
CA ALA A 46 5.84 54.69 -35.39
C ALA A 46 6.07 53.69 -36.55
N ALA A 47 5.49 53.95 -37.73
CA ALA A 47 5.64 53.10 -38.92
C ALA A 47 7.07 53.05 -39.48
N ASN A 48 7.85 54.09 -39.22
CA ASN A 48 9.25 54.23 -39.68
C ASN A 48 10.25 53.96 -38.54
N GLY A 49 9.78 53.78 -37.31
CA GLY A 49 10.58 53.39 -36.15
C GLY A 49 10.65 51.87 -35.96
N PRO A 50 11.33 51.39 -34.91
CA PRO A 50 11.98 52.15 -33.86
C PRO A 50 13.26 52.88 -34.34
N TYR A 51 13.52 54.04 -33.75
CA TYR A 51 14.70 54.85 -34.02
C TYR A 51 15.79 54.56 -32.99
N THR A 52 16.98 54.15 -33.45
CA THR A 52 18.14 53.94 -32.58
C THR A 52 19.13 55.08 -32.74
N VAL A 53 19.32 55.85 -31.67
CA VAL A 53 20.26 56.97 -31.61
C VAL A 53 21.62 56.47 -31.12
N THR A 54 22.62 56.48 -31.99
CA THR A 54 24.01 56.08 -31.65
C THR A 54 24.91 57.27 -31.38
N THR A 55 24.54 58.45 -31.91
CA THR A 55 25.14 59.76 -31.59
C THR A 55 24.00 60.77 -31.45
N PRO A 56 24.09 61.78 -30.56
CA PRO A 56 22.98 62.70 -30.33
C PRO A 56 22.51 63.35 -31.64
N MET A 57 21.21 63.25 -31.93
CA MET A 57 20.62 63.94 -33.08
C MET A 57 20.65 65.44 -32.80
N GLN A 58 21.25 66.23 -33.69
CA GLN A 58 21.34 67.68 -33.54
C GLN A 58 20.16 68.35 -34.24
N ILE A 59 19.41 69.17 -33.49
CA ILE A 59 18.29 69.97 -33.97
C ILE A 59 18.73 71.45 -33.94
N PRO A 60 19.15 72.04 -35.07
CA PRO A 60 19.60 73.43 -35.12
C PRO A 60 18.48 74.44 -34.79
N ASP A 61 18.87 75.67 -34.49
CA ASP A 61 17.92 76.78 -34.32
C ASP A 61 17.03 76.96 -35.56
N GLY A 62 15.74 77.20 -35.34
CA GLY A 62 14.73 77.29 -36.40
C GLY A 62 14.29 75.96 -37.03
N VAL A 63 14.82 74.82 -36.58
CA VAL A 63 14.41 73.48 -37.06
C VAL A 63 13.59 72.76 -35.99
N THR A 64 12.53 72.05 -36.43
CA THR A 64 11.66 71.25 -35.57
C THR A 64 11.78 69.76 -35.87
N LEU A 65 12.00 68.96 -34.83
CA LEU A 65 11.78 67.51 -34.85
C LEU A 65 10.43 67.20 -34.21
N THR A 66 9.51 66.62 -34.99
CA THR A 66 8.22 66.11 -34.49
C THR A 66 8.29 64.60 -34.32
N ILE A 67 7.84 64.07 -33.18
CA ILE A 67 7.75 62.64 -32.89
C ILE A 67 6.28 62.32 -32.65
N GLU A 68 5.71 61.48 -33.49
CA GLU A 68 4.28 61.14 -33.47
C GLU A 68 3.95 60.02 -32.45
N PRO A 69 2.67 59.88 -32.04
CA PRO A 69 2.21 58.86 -31.10
C PRO A 69 2.68 57.44 -31.45
N GLY A 70 2.99 56.65 -30.41
CA GLY A 70 3.47 55.27 -30.53
C GLY A 70 4.91 55.12 -31.02
N THR A 71 5.61 56.22 -31.33
CA THR A 71 7.00 56.16 -31.79
C THR A 71 7.96 55.78 -30.65
N THR A 72 8.92 54.89 -30.93
CA THR A 72 9.99 54.53 -29.99
C THR A 72 11.33 55.10 -30.46
N VAL A 73 12.01 55.82 -29.57
CA VAL A 73 13.38 56.32 -29.72
C VAL A 73 14.26 55.75 -28.62
N LYS A 74 15.38 55.14 -28.99
CA LYS A 74 16.27 54.45 -28.07
C LYS A 74 17.72 54.87 -28.25
N GLY A 75 18.38 55.22 -27.15
CA GLY A 75 19.82 55.45 -27.09
C GLY A 75 20.59 54.15 -27.10
N GLN A 76 21.68 54.08 -27.88
CA GLN A 76 22.62 52.97 -27.88
C GLN A 76 24.05 53.50 -27.84
N GLY A 77 24.57 53.71 -26.63
CA GLY A 77 25.91 54.26 -26.41
C GLY A 77 26.03 55.77 -26.65
N ALA A 78 24.93 56.44 -26.99
CA ALA A 78 24.88 57.90 -27.15
C ALA A 78 24.89 58.61 -25.78
N SER A 79 25.53 59.77 -25.69
CA SER A 79 25.54 60.60 -24.48
C SER A 79 24.19 61.29 -24.21
N ALA A 80 23.39 61.48 -25.26
CA ALA A 80 22.00 61.95 -25.20
C ALA A 80 21.23 61.49 -26.44
N LEU A 81 19.88 61.48 -26.39
CA LEU A 81 19.07 61.27 -27.60
C LEU A 81 19.14 62.48 -28.53
N PHE A 82 18.96 63.68 -27.98
CA PHE A 82 18.85 64.91 -28.77
C PHE A 82 19.81 65.98 -28.25
N ARG A 83 20.57 66.63 -29.13
CA ARG A 83 21.19 67.93 -28.88
C ARG A 83 20.32 69.01 -29.50
N VAL A 84 19.68 69.83 -28.68
CA VAL A 84 18.61 70.72 -29.12
C VAL A 84 19.05 72.18 -29.03
N LEU A 85 19.00 72.87 -30.17
CA LEU A 85 19.07 74.33 -30.27
C LEU A 85 17.74 74.92 -30.77
N GLY A 86 17.04 74.20 -31.66
CA GLY A 86 15.69 74.51 -32.14
C GLY A 86 14.60 73.88 -31.26
N THR A 87 13.72 73.09 -31.88
CA THR A 87 12.53 72.54 -31.22
C THR A 87 12.40 71.02 -31.37
N VAL A 88 12.08 70.34 -30.27
CA VAL A 88 11.58 68.94 -30.30
C VAL A 88 10.15 68.93 -29.79
N ARG A 89 9.22 68.33 -30.56
CA ARG A 89 7.83 68.10 -30.15
C ARG A 89 7.55 66.61 -30.17
N ALA A 90 7.37 66.02 -29.01
CA ALA A 90 7.07 64.61 -28.83
C ALA A 90 5.74 64.46 -28.08
N ALA A 91 4.64 64.46 -28.83
CA ALA A 91 3.29 64.37 -28.28
C ALA A 91 2.66 63.02 -28.62
N GLY A 92 2.50 62.17 -27.61
CA GLY A 92 1.82 60.88 -27.69
C GLY A 92 0.32 60.98 -27.43
N THR A 93 -0.30 59.84 -27.14
CA THR A 93 -1.67 59.76 -26.60
C THR A 93 -1.72 58.73 -25.47
N SER A 94 -2.78 58.75 -24.66
CA SER A 94 -2.98 57.74 -23.61
C SER A 94 -3.06 56.30 -24.13
N GLU A 95 -3.48 56.10 -25.39
CA GLU A 95 -3.56 54.78 -26.04
C GLU A 95 -2.27 54.41 -26.80
N ALA A 96 -1.49 55.41 -27.22
CA ALA A 96 -0.25 55.23 -27.97
C ALA A 96 0.84 56.21 -27.45
N PRO A 97 1.41 55.93 -26.27
CA PRO A 97 2.45 56.78 -25.71
C PRO A 97 3.73 56.72 -26.55
N ILE A 98 4.50 57.81 -26.55
CA ILE A 98 5.84 57.82 -27.13
C ILE A 98 6.81 57.16 -26.16
N VAL A 99 7.81 56.42 -26.64
CA VAL A 99 8.88 55.87 -25.78
C VAL A 99 10.17 56.62 -26.05
N LEU A 100 10.72 57.29 -25.03
CA LEU A 100 12.05 57.91 -25.05
C LEU A 100 12.96 57.16 -24.08
N ASP A 101 13.71 56.20 -24.59
CA ASP A 101 14.64 55.37 -23.81
C ASP A 101 16.07 55.91 -23.94
N GLY A 102 16.61 56.50 -22.87
CA GLY A 102 17.92 57.15 -22.89
C GLY A 102 19.11 56.19 -23.08
N GLY A 103 18.92 54.89 -22.89
CA GLY A 103 20.00 53.89 -23.00
C GLY A 103 21.16 54.11 -22.02
N GLY A 104 20.91 54.77 -20.89
CA GLY A 104 21.91 55.19 -19.90
C GLY A 104 22.51 56.59 -20.14
N GLY A 105 22.26 57.22 -21.30
CA GLY A 105 22.59 58.62 -21.59
C GLY A 105 21.48 59.58 -21.16
N ASN A 106 21.58 60.85 -21.53
CA ASN A 106 20.52 61.84 -21.27
C ASN A 106 19.39 61.76 -22.32
N ILE A 107 18.23 62.34 -22.03
CA ILE A 107 17.23 62.57 -23.08
C ILE A 107 17.67 63.75 -23.95
N VAL A 108 17.99 64.87 -23.31
CA VAL A 108 18.46 66.09 -23.98
C VAL A 108 19.90 66.40 -23.59
N ASP A 109 20.70 66.86 -24.55
CA ASP A 109 21.95 67.60 -24.34
C ASP A 109 21.68 69.08 -24.60
N ALA A 110 21.55 69.83 -23.51
CA ALA A 110 21.20 71.25 -23.50
C ALA A 110 22.39 72.20 -23.66
N LYS A 111 23.56 71.68 -24.07
CA LYS A 111 24.76 72.50 -24.25
C LYS A 111 24.53 73.61 -25.28
N ASN A 112 24.79 74.85 -24.86
CA ASN A 112 24.61 76.08 -25.64
C ASN A 112 23.15 76.38 -26.03
N SER A 113 22.17 75.84 -25.27
CA SER A 113 20.76 76.17 -25.49
C SER A 113 20.50 77.68 -25.33
N THR A 114 19.64 78.20 -26.19
CA THR A 114 19.21 79.61 -26.24
C THR A 114 17.81 79.76 -25.65
N SER A 115 17.33 80.99 -25.51
CA SER A 115 15.94 81.25 -25.08
C SER A 115 14.87 80.72 -26.06
N SER A 116 15.25 80.40 -27.31
CA SER A 116 14.39 79.77 -28.31
C SER A 116 14.40 78.24 -28.27
N THR A 117 15.37 77.62 -27.57
CA THR A 117 15.45 76.16 -27.45
C THR A 117 14.26 75.63 -26.66
N TYR A 118 13.49 74.73 -27.27
CA TYR A 118 12.26 74.19 -26.70
C TYR A 118 12.14 72.67 -26.89
N VAL A 119 11.72 71.97 -25.83
CA VAL A 119 11.40 70.54 -25.87
C VAL A 119 10.02 70.33 -25.25
N ASP A 120 9.07 69.84 -26.02
CA ASP A 120 7.71 69.53 -25.57
C ASP A 120 7.53 68.01 -25.57
N VAL A 121 7.22 67.43 -24.40
CA VAL A 121 6.99 66.00 -24.23
C VAL A 121 5.66 65.79 -23.52
N GLU A 122 4.73 65.13 -24.20
CA GLU A 122 3.40 64.83 -23.68
C GLU A 122 3.04 63.37 -23.94
N HIS A 123 2.38 62.70 -22.98
CA HIS A 123 1.98 61.29 -23.11
C HIS A 123 3.14 60.36 -23.52
N ALA A 124 4.23 60.41 -22.76
CA ALA A 124 5.44 59.63 -23.03
C ALA A 124 5.83 58.67 -21.88
N GLU A 125 6.52 57.59 -22.24
CA GLU A 125 7.36 56.79 -21.35
C GLU A 125 8.82 57.24 -21.51
N VAL A 126 9.27 58.09 -20.60
CA VAL A 126 10.68 58.49 -20.50
C VAL A 126 11.38 57.52 -19.56
N ARG A 127 12.39 56.80 -20.04
CA ARG A 127 13.04 55.78 -19.21
C ARG A 127 14.52 55.56 -19.45
N ASN A 128 15.16 54.94 -18.45
CA ASN A 128 16.54 54.47 -18.50
C ASN A 128 17.52 55.55 -18.97
N ALA A 129 17.42 56.74 -18.39
CA ALA A 129 18.26 57.89 -18.72
C ALA A 129 19.07 58.34 -17.50
N TYR A 130 20.19 59.01 -17.73
CA TYR A 130 20.91 59.67 -16.65
C TYR A 130 20.11 60.88 -16.16
N SER A 131 19.81 61.85 -17.03
CA SER A 131 18.93 62.99 -16.77
C SER A 131 18.02 63.26 -17.96
N PHE A 132 16.84 63.85 -17.72
CA PHE A 132 16.03 64.39 -18.82
C PHE A 132 16.70 65.63 -19.42
N TRP A 133 17.12 66.55 -18.54
CA TRP A 133 17.82 67.79 -18.89
C TRP A 133 19.02 68.01 -17.96
N PRO A 134 20.24 67.58 -18.34
CA PRO A 134 21.40 67.55 -17.45
C PRO A 134 22.01 68.95 -17.21
N ALA A 135 22.75 69.10 -16.12
CA ALA A 135 23.67 70.22 -15.93
C ALA A 135 24.82 70.11 -16.93
N THR A 136 25.09 71.19 -17.68
CA THR A 136 26.12 71.17 -18.74
C THR A 136 27.35 72.00 -18.39
N GLY A 137 27.32 72.81 -17.32
CA GLY A 137 28.39 73.76 -17.00
C GLY A 137 28.54 74.91 -18.01
N TYR A 138 27.63 74.99 -18.99
CA TYR A 138 27.52 76.05 -20.00
C TYR A 138 26.23 76.83 -19.79
N GLN A 139 26.04 77.91 -20.55
CA GLN A 139 24.76 78.63 -20.59
C GLN A 139 23.62 77.69 -20.99
N GLN A 140 22.57 77.70 -20.17
CA GLN A 140 21.32 76.98 -20.40
C GLN A 140 20.21 78.03 -20.32
N TYR A 141 19.61 78.39 -21.45
CA TYR A 141 18.48 79.34 -21.52
C TYR A 141 17.21 78.70 -22.10
N GLY A 142 17.27 77.42 -22.46
CA GLY A 142 16.15 76.69 -23.02
C GLY A 142 15.04 76.41 -21.99
N HIS A 143 13.89 75.99 -22.49
CA HIS A 143 12.74 75.58 -21.69
C HIS A 143 12.20 74.24 -22.20
N PHE A 144 11.45 73.54 -21.36
CA PHE A 144 10.78 72.31 -21.76
C PHE A 144 9.45 72.17 -21.06
N ASP A 145 8.54 71.44 -21.70
CA ASP A 145 7.32 70.96 -21.09
C ASP A 145 7.35 69.44 -21.01
N LEU A 146 6.87 68.90 -19.89
CA LEU A 146 6.74 67.49 -19.63
C LEU A 146 5.37 67.24 -19.02
N ARG A 147 4.45 66.64 -19.77
CA ARG A 147 3.05 66.50 -19.38
C ARG A 147 2.55 65.07 -19.53
N ASP A 148 1.68 64.65 -18.64
CA ASP A 148 0.89 63.40 -18.76
C ASP A 148 1.75 62.15 -19.06
N SER A 149 2.99 62.13 -18.53
CA SER A 149 4.04 61.17 -18.88
C SER A 149 4.50 60.34 -17.68
N SER A 150 5.09 59.18 -17.96
CA SER A 150 5.78 58.37 -16.95
C SER A 150 7.30 58.52 -17.09
N ILE A 151 7.97 58.80 -15.98
CA ILE A 151 9.41 58.99 -15.90
C ILE A 151 9.95 57.91 -14.98
N THR A 152 10.67 56.95 -15.55
CA THR A 152 11.14 55.76 -14.81
C THR A 152 12.63 55.51 -15.00
N ASN A 153 13.39 55.36 -13.91
CA ASN A 153 14.84 55.18 -13.97
C ASN A 153 15.55 56.34 -14.69
N VAL A 154 15.17 57.58 -14.36
CA VAL A 154 15.89 58.79 -14.79
C VAL A 154 16.70 59.30 -13.62
N THR A 155 17.93 58.85 -13.49
CA THR A 155 18.59 58.74 -12.17
C THR A 155 19.13 60.03 -11.56
N GLU A 156 19.24 61.10 -12.32
CA GLU A 156 19.85 62.40 -11.95
C GLU A 156 18.84 63.55 -12.08
N TYR A 157 19.10 64.66 -11.38
CA TYR A 157 18.30 65.88 -11.49
C TYR A 157 18.20 66.41 -12.91
N SER A 158 17.04 67.01 -13.21
CA SER A 158 16.85 67.87 -14.37
C SER A 158 17.03 69.33 -13.97
N TYR A 159 17.83 70.06 -14.75
CA TYR A 159 18.27 71.41 -14.42
C TYR A 159 17.54 72.44 -15.28
N ILE A 160 16.86 73.38 -14.63
CA ILE A 160 16.07 74.42 -15.30
C ILE A 160 16.69 75.77 -14.95
N TRP A 161 17.71 76.16 -15.69
CA TRP A 161 18.40 77.42 -15.50
C TRP A 161 17.91 78.46 -16.51
N TYR A 162 17.57 79.66 -16.03
CA TYR A 162 17.20 80.83 -16.83
C TYR A 162 16.28 80.53 -18.02
N PRO A 163 15.15 79.82 -17.83
CA PRO A 163 14.30 79.44 -18.95
C PRO A 163 13.76 80.69 -19.64
N GLY A 164 13.79 80.70 -20.97
CA GLY A 164 13.32 81.82 -21.79
C GLY A 164 11.80 82.02 -21.80
N GLN A 165 11.04 81.00 -21.39
CA GLN A 165 9.58 80.97 -21.28
C GLN A 165 9.18 80.09 -20.09
N ASP A 166 7.87 80.01 -19.82
CA ASP A 166 7.33 79.15 -18.78
C ASP A 166 7.66 77.66 -19.06
N VAL A 167 7.89 76.91 -17.98
CA VAL A 167 8.18 75.48 -17.98
C VAL A 167 7.05 74.76 -17.25
N HIS A 168 6.42 73.80 -17.92
CA HIS A 168 5.30 73.04 -17.37
C HIS A 168 5.68 71.58 -17.16
N ILE A 169 5.72 71.15 -15.90
CA ILE A 169 5.90 69.76 -15.50
C ILE A 169 4.59 69.35 -14.83
N GLU A 170 3.71 68.67 -15.56
CA GLU A 170 2.33 68.47 -15.13
C GLU A 170 1.84 67.03 -15.26
N ARG A 171 1.10 66.54 -14.27
CA ARG A 171 0.40 65.23 -14.36
C ARG A 171 1.32 64.06 -14.73
N ASN A 172 2.55 64.09 -14.25
CA ASN A 172 3.51 63.02 -14.52
C ASN A 172 3.65 62.04 -13.36
N LEU A 173 4.07 60.82 -13.67
CA LEU A 173 4.45 59.79 -12.69
C LEU A 173 5.97 59.60 -12.67
N PHE A 174 6.62 60.04 -11.60
CA PHE A 174 8.06 59.85 -11.37
C PHE A 174 8.31 58.63 -10.48
N SER A 175 9.05 57.65 -11.00
CA SER A 175 9.44 56.43 -10.29
C SER A 175 10.92 56.16 -10.47
N ASN A 176 11.65 55.92 -9.38
CA ASN A 176 13.11 55.81 -9.34
C ASN A 176 13.78 56.89 -10.20
N SER A 177 13.41 58.15 -9.96
CA SER A 177 13.83 59.27 -10.80
C SER A 177 14.33 60.45 -9.96
N GLY A 178 15.16 61.30 -10.56
CA GLY A 178 15.64 62.53 -9.99
C GLY A 178 14.59 63.63 -10.05
N GLY A 179 14.76 64.65 -9.20
CA GLY A 179 13.90 65.81 -9.17
C GLY A 179 14.33 66.92 -10.12
N PHE A 180 13.94 68.13 -9.78
CA PHE A 180 14.22 69.36 -10.52
C PHE A 180 15.08 70.29 -9.68
N SER A 181 16.14 70.81 -10.29
CA SER A 181 16.97 71.88 -9.72
C SER A 181 16.86 73.09 -10.62
N ASN A 182 16.16 74.12 -10.17
CA ASN A 182 15.82 75.27 -11.01
C ASN A 182 16.33 76.60 -10.44
N GLY A 183 16.49 77.57 -11.32
CA GLY A 183 16.78 78.96 -10.95
C GLY A 183 16.80 79.87 -12.17
N GLY A 184 16.11 81.00 -12.13
CA GLY A 184 16.00 81.85 -13.32
C GLY A 184 15.12 83.07 -13.11
N GLY A 185 14.90 83.83 -14.18
CA GLY A 185 14.10 85.06 -14.17
C GLY A 185 13.48 85.41 -15.53
N GLY A 186 13.44 84.46 -16.48
CA GLY A 186 12.82 84.64 -17.79
C GLY A 186 11.36 84.19 -17.81
N GLY A 187 11.12 82.90 -17.57
CA GLY A 187 9.79 82.32 -17.36
C GLY A 187 9.65 81.55 -16.05
N SER A 188 8.40 81.33 -15.63
CA SER A 188 8.02 80.64 -14.42
C SER A 188 8.11 79.12 -14.56
N VAL A 189 8.32 78.41 -13.45
CA VAL A 189 8.35 76.95 -13.44
C VAL A 189 7.13 76.42 -12.70
N TYR A 190 6.28 75.67 -13.38
CA TYR A 190 5.10 75.02 -12.84
C TYR A 190 5.36 73.53 -12.71
N ILE A 191 5.30 73.03 -11.48
CA ILE A 191 5.40 71.62 -11.15
C ILE A 191 4.07 71.26 -10.50
N THR A 192 3.11 70.81 -11.30
CA THR A 192 1.72 70.68 -10.86
C THR A 192 1.13 69.29 -11.06
N ASP A 193 0.35 68.82 -10.10
CA ASP A 193 -0.37 67.54 -10.16
C ASP A 193 0.52 66.33 -10.51
N ASN A 194 1.81 66.36 -10.17
CA ASN A 194 2.70 65.22 -10.40
C ASN A 194 2.67 64.25 -9.23
N ARG A 195 2.96 62.99 -9.52
CA ARG A 195 3.23 61.96 -8.53
C ARG A 195 4.72 61.66 -8.45
N PHE A 196 5.31 62.02 -7.33
CA PHE A 196 6.71 61.75 -6.99
C PHE A 196 6.82 60.49 -6.14
N ALA A 197 6.83 59.31 -6.75
CA ALA A 197 6.67 58.04 -6.05
C ALA A 197 7.96 57.56 -5.35
N THR A 198 9.08 57.47 -6.08
CA THR A 198 10.36 56.99 -5.53
C THR A 198 11.52 57.80 -6.11
N ALA A 199 12.30 58.44 -5.24
CA ALA A 199 13.45 59.24 -5.65
C ALA A 199 14.64 58.32 -5.97
N SER A 200 15.40 58.63 -7.03
CA SER A 200 16.70 58.01 -7.29
C SER A 200 17.86 58.72 -6.59
N THR A 201 17.66 59.98 -6.20
CA THR A 201 18.64 60.83 -5.51
C THR A 201 18.32 60.92 -4.02
N THR A 202 19.33 61.16 -3.19
CA THR A 202 19.18 61.28 -1.73
C THR A 202 18.79 62.69 -1.26
N GLY A 203 18.33 63.56 -2.17
CA GLY A 203 18.05 64.96 -1.91
C GLY A 203 16.55 65.27 -1.96
N TYR A 204 16.18 66.21 -2.83
CA TYR A 204 14.86 66.83 -2.96
C TYR A 204 14.20 66.43 -4.27
N TRP A 205 12.89 66.62 -4.40
CA TRP A 205 12.19 66.55 -5.68
C TRP A 205 12.20 67.89 -6.40
N VAL A 206 12.20 69.00 -5.66
CA VAL A 206 12.28 70.36 -6.22
C VAL A 206 13.22 71.21 -5.38
N ARG A 207 14.26 71.77 -5.99
CA ARG A 207 15.09 72.81 -5.38
C ARG A 207 15.08 74.05 -6.25
N ASN A 208 14.83 75.19 -5.63
CA ASN A 208 14.89 76.50 -6.26
C ASN A 208 16.09 77.31 -5.75
N TRP A 209 16.94 77.75 -6.66
CA TRP A 209 18.14 78.56 -6.38
C TRP A 209 17.92 80.06 -6.52
N ALA A 210 17.02 80.49 -7.40
CA ALA A 210 16.68 81.91 -7.61
C ALA A 210 15.40 82.04 -8.43
N ALA A 211 14.52 82.99 -8.11
CA ALA A 211 13.28 83.24 -8.85
C ALA A 211 13.29 84.54 -9.67
N TYR A 212 14.04 85.57 -9.26
CA TYR A 212 14.20 86.86 -10.00
C TYR A 212 12.89 87.44 -10.63
N GLY A 213 11.73 87.26 -9.99
CA GLY A 213 10.43 87.74 -10.49
C GLY A 213 9.59 86.70 -11.27
N ALA A 214 10.16 85.53 -11.58
CA ALA A 214 9.50 84.36 -12.16
C ALA A 214 9.38 83.25 -11.10
N PRO A 215 8.24 83.11 -10.42
CA PRO A 215 8.09 82.14 -9.33
C PRO A 215 8.14 80.69 -9.81
N THR A 216 8.66 79.82 -8.95
CA THR A 216 8.47 78.36 -9.01
C THR A 216 7.22 77.99 -8.22
N GLN A 217 6.26 77.33 -8.87
CA GLN A 217 4.99 76.89 -8.29
C GLN A 217 4.96 75.37 -8.23
N VAL A 218 4.73 74.82 -7.04
CA VAL A 218 4.71 73.39 -6.75
C VAL A 218 3.35 73.09 -6.14
N HIS A 219 2.32 72.79 -6.93
CA HIS A 219 0.94 72.65 -6.43
C HIS A 219 0.28 71.34 -6.86
N GLY A 220 -0.65 70.82 -6.06
CA GLY A 220 -1.43 69.62 -6.41
C GLY A 220 -0.63 68.31 -6.45
N ASN A 221 0.69 68.33 -6.20
CA ASN A 221 1.53 67.14 -6.32
C ASN A 221 1.31 66.18 -5.15
N THR A 222 1.67 64.92 -5.40
CA THR A 222 1.76 63.86 -4.37
C THR A 222 3.20 63.42 -4.17
N PHE A 223 3.71 63.53 -2.94
CA PHE A 223 5.04 63.05 -2.55
C PHE A 223 4.97 61.67 -1.87
N GLY A 224 5.74 60.73 -2.40
CA GLY A 224 5.79 59.32 -2.01
C GLY A 224 6.69 59.09 -0.80
N ALA A 225 6.05 58.98 0.37
CA ALA A 225 6.59 58.70 1.70
C ALA A 225 7.19 59.90 2.48
N PRO A 226 6.70 60.16 3.72
CA PRO A 226 7.24 61.20 4.58
C PRO A 226 8.63 60.87 5.14
N GLY A 227 9.45 61.91 5.37
CA GLY A 227 10.74 61.81 6.06
C GLY A 227 11.99 62.05 5.20
N THR A 228 11.84 62.31 3.91
CA THR A 228 12.91 62.81 3.03
C THR A 228 12.61 64.22 2.55
N PRO A 229 13.61 65.13 2.49
CA PRO A 229 13.44 66.43 1.85
C PRO A 229 12.80 66.26 0.48
N SER A 230 11.75 67.03 0.20
CA SER A 230 10.99 66.95 -1.06
C SER A 230 11.02 68.29 -1.76
N VAL A 231 10.96 69.40 -1.02
CA VAL A 231 11.03 70.74 -1.57
C VAL A 231 12.05 71.56 -0.79
N GLU A 232 12.89 72.31 -1.51
CA GLU A 232 13.98 73.10 -0.93
C GLU A 232 14.14 74.46 -1.62
N VAL A 233 14.49 75.46 -0.82
CA VAL A 233 14.99 76.75 -1.31
C VAL A 233 16.45 76.88 -0.86
N GLU A 234 17.37 77.12 -1.81
CA GLU A 234 18.80 77.12 -1.51
C GLU A 234 19.19 78.21 -0.49
N ALA A 235 20.03 77.81 0.47
CA ALA A 235 20.59 78.72 1.47
C ALA A 235 21.53 79.76 0.83
N ASN A 236 21.52 80.99 1.34
CA ASN A 236 22.36 82.13 0.92
C ASN A 236 22.00 82.83 -0.41
N TYR A 237 20.93 82.43 -1.11
CA TYR A 237 20.45 83.13 -2.30
C TYR A 237 19.16 83.91 -2.02
N THR A 238 19.23 85.22 -1.78
CA THR A 238 18.08 86.04 -1.31
C THR A 238 16.92 86.16 -2.29
N SER A 239 17.15 85.95 -3.59
CA SER A 239 16.13 85.94 -4.63
C SER A 239 15.45 84.58 -4.82
N ALA A 240 15.84 83.55 -4.07
CA ALA A 240 15.22 82.24 -4.13
C ALA A 240 13.87 82.23 -3.41
N GLY A 241 12.88 81.57 -3.99
CA GLY A 241 11.55 81.42 -3.42
C GLY A 241 10.70 80.54 -4.32
N LEU A 242 9.85 79.73 -3.71
CA LEU A 242 8.88 78.89 -4.38
C LEU A 242 7.60 78.83 -3.54
N ASP A 243 6.48 78.51 -4.17
CA ASP A 243 5.19 78.27 -3.53
C ASP A 243 4.87 76.77 -3.56
N ALA A 244 4.73 76.14 -2.39
CA ALA A 244 4.44 74.70 -2.25
C ALA A 244 3.07 74.42 -1.62
N THR A 245 2.10 75.33 -1.82
CA THR A 245 0.75 75.18 -1.29
C THR A 245 -0.06 74.11 -2.04
N GLY A 246 -1.09 73.54 -1.40
CA GLY A 246 -2.00 72.63 -2.08
C GLY A 246 -1.39 71.30 -2.51
N ASN A 247 -0.34 70.78 -1.84
CA ASN A 247 0.21 69.46 -2.11
C ASN A 247 -0.27 68.41 -1.11
N TYR A 248 -0.26 67.14 -1.53
CA TYR A 248 -0.41 65.97 -0.66
C TYR A 248 0.97 65.37 -0.35
N TRP A 249 1.33 65.34 0.93
CA TRP A 249 2.67 64.94 1.38
C TRP A 249 2.74 63.46 1.83
N GLY A 250 1.73 62.67 1.49
CA GLY A 250 1.59 61.28 1.97
C GLY A 250 1.15 61.17 3.44
N THR A 251 0.96 62.29 4.13
CA THR A 251 0.50 62.38 5.53
C THR A 251 -0.13 63.76 5.79
N THR A 252 -0.94 63.87 6.83
CA THR A 252 -1.40 65.16 7.38
C THR A 252 -0.64 65.57 8.65
N ASP A 253 0.33 64.77 9.10
CA ASP A 253 1.19 65.10 10.25
C ASP A 253 2.16 66.23 9.89
N ARG A 254 1.97 67.39 10.52
CA ARG A 254 2.77 68.59 10.28
C ARG A 254 4.25 68.42 10.58
N SER A 255 4.61 67.60 11.55
CA SER A 255 6.01 67.42 11.92
C SER A 255 6.76 66.69 10.81
N LEU A 256 6.12 65.68 10.22
CA LEU A 256 6.66 64.94 9.08
C LEU A 256 6.67 65.80 7.81
N ILE A 257 5.62 66.60 7.57
CA ILE A 257 5.56 67.51 6.42
C ILE A 257 6.67 68.56 6.50
N ASN A 258 6.87 69.18 7.66
CA ASN A 258 7.94 70.16 7.84
C ASN A 258 9.33 69.55 7.63
N ALA A 259 9.53 68.26 7.95
CA ALA A 259 10.79 67.57 7.65
C ALA A 259 11.01 67.30 6.15
N MET A 260 9.96 67.39 5.32
CA MET A 260 10.04 67.28 3.86
C MET A 260 10.26 68.65 3.18
N VAL A 261 10.28 69.74 3.95
CA VAL A 261 10.38 71.11 3.46
C VAL A 261 11.63 71.74 4.06
N THR A 262 12.63 71.97 3.23
CA THR A 262 13.86 72.65 3.63
C THR A 262 13.74 74.11 3.21
N ASP A 263 13.22 74.94 4.10
CA ASP A 263 13.11 76.39 3.92
C ASP A 263 14.22 77.14 4.68
N ARG A 264 14.19 78.47 4.69
CA ARG A 264 15.20 79.27 5.41
C ARG A 264 14.92 79.43 6.91
N ASN A 265 13.85 78.82 7.43
CA ASN A 265 13.43 78.98 8.83
C ASN A 265 14.29 78.15 9.81
N ASP A 266 15.16 77.28 9.30
CA ASP A 266 16.17 76.53 10.06
C ASP A 266 17.54 77.24 10.13
N GLY A 267 17.72 78.35 9.39
CA GLY A 267 18.92 79.19 9.36
C GLY A 267 18.78 80.48 10.20
N LEU A 268 19.87 80.91 10.84
CA LEU A 268 19.87 82.05 11.77
C LEU A 268 19.72 83.44 11.10
N ASP A 269 19.80 83.53 9.77
CA ASP A 269 20.04 84.82 9.08
C ASP A 269 18.91 85.29 8.13
N TYR A 270 17.85 84.52 7.84
CA TYR A 270 16.80 84.95 6.89
C TYR A 270 15.45 84.23 7.08
N ASN A 271 14.37 84.95 7.42
CA ASN A 271 13.05 84.37 7.67
C ASN A 271 12.13 84.45 6.44
N GLN A 272 12.39 83.61 5.43
CA GLN A 272 11.44 83.39 4.32
C GLN A 272 11.05 81.91 4.28
N ALA A 273 9.86 81.60 4.80
CA ALA A 273 9.30 80.26 4.82
C ALA A 273 8.71 79.89 3.45
N ILE A 274 8.81 78.61 3.10
CA ILE A 274 8.09 78.07 1.94
C ILE A 274 6.61 77.92 2.35
N PRO A 275 5.66 78.58 1.67
CA PRO A 275 4.25 78.39 2.00
C PRO A 275 3.81 76.99 1.56
N ILE A 276 3.21 76.24 2.49
CA ILE A 276 2.73 74.86 2.26
C ILE A 276 1.22 74.70 2.45
N ASP A 277 0.54 75.77 2.89
CA ASP A 277 -0.88 75.73 3.22
C ASP A 277 -1.79 76.20 2.08
N PRO A 278 -2.86 75.46 1.75
CA PRO A 278 -3.37 74.29 2.48
C PRO A 278 -2.62 72.98 2.16
N VAL A 279 -2.38 72.15 3.17
CA VAL A 279 -1.97 70.75 2.99
C VAL A 279 -3.20 69.92 2.59
N LEU A 280 -3.10 69.18 1.49
CA LEU A 280 -4.17 68.27 1.06
C LEU A 280 -4.19 67.01 1.93
N SER A 281 -5.39 66.45 2.15
CA SER A 281 -5.57 65.17 2.87
C SER A 281 -5.54 63.95 1.95
N ALA A 282 -5.57 64.16 0.63
CA ALA A 282 -5.52 63.14 -0.40
C ALA A 282 -5.00 63.77 -1.72
N PRO A 283 -4.49 62.97 -2.68
CA PRO A 283 -4.12 63.45 -4.00
C PRO A 283 -5.27 64.17 -4.72
N THR A 284 -4.94 65.11 -5.62
CA THR A 284 -5.92 65.70 -6.54
C THR A 284 -6.38 64.67 -7.58
N ALA A 285 -7.56 64.85 -8.16
CA ALA A 285 -8.05 63.97 -9.23
C ALA A 285 -7.20 64.03 -10.52
N ALA A 286 -6.45 65.12 -10.71
CA ALA A 286 -5.53 65.29 -11.83
C ALA A 286 -4.19 64.57 -11.60
N THR A 287 -3.82 64.27 -10.34
CA THR A 287 -2.59 63.57 -10.04
C THR A 287 -2.68 62.10 -10.48
N PRO A 288 -1.75 61.60 -11.32
CA PRO A 288 -1.75 60.21 -11.73
C PRO A 288 -1.57 59.26 -10.54
N ALA A 289 -2.37 58.20 -10.48
CA ALA A 289 -2.17 57.13 -9.53
C ALA A 289 -1.07 56.16 -10.02
N GLY A 290 -0.30 55.60 -9.07
CA GLY A 290 0.67 54.53 -9.29
C GLY A 290 0.28 53.24 -8.55
N PRO A 291 1.02 52.13 -8.76
CA PRO A 291 0.90 50.96 -7.90
C PRO A 291 1.29 51.27 -6.45
N PRO A 292 0.83 50.49 -5.46
CA PRO A 292 1.22 50.68 -4.06
C PRO A 292 2.70 50.34 -3.81
N SER A 293 3.25 50.89 -2.74
CA SER A 293 4.51 50.42 -2.15
C SER A 293 4.35 49.00 -1.55
N ALA A 294 5.47 48.31 -1.25
CA ALA A 294 5.42 46.96 -0.68
C ALA A 294 4.73 46.96 0.71
N PRO A 295 3.90 45.95 1.03
CA PRO A 295 3.46 45.69 2.40
C PRO A 295 4.66 45.55 3.33
N ARG A 296 4.51 46.06 4.56
CA ARG A 296 5.59 46.13 5.55
C ARG A 296 5.42 45.06 6.62
N ASN A 297 6.46 44.83 7.42
CA ASN A 297 6.42 43.93 8.58
C ASN A 297 5.80 42.56 8.28
N VAL A 298 6.07 42.02 7.09
CA VAL A 298 5.54 40.71 6.71
C VAL A 298 6.18 39.65 7.61
N PHE A 299 5.36 38.87 8.30
CA PHE A 299 5.81 37.87 9.27
C PHE A 299 4.98 36.59 9.17
N ALA A 300 5.64 35.45 9.27
CA ALA A 300 5.03 34.13 9.19
C ALA A 300 5.29 33.33 10.47
N SER A 301 4.23 32.75 11.02
CA SER A 301 4.26 31.90 12.21
C SER A 301 3.69 30.52 11.89
N PRO A 302 4.51 29.44 11.94
CA PRO A 302 4.06 28.09 11.63
C PRO A 302 3.43 27.40 12.86
N SER A 303 2.48 26.50 12.61
CA SER A 303 1.90 25.58 13.59
C SER A 303 2.08 24.14 13.15
N VAL A 304 2.69 23.32 14.01
CA VAL A 304 3.04 21.90 13.74
C VAL A 304 1.82 20.98 13.65
N ALA A 305 0.72 21.29 14.35
CA ALA A 305 -0.52 20.52 14.27
C ALA A 305 -1.72 21.49 14.33
N PRO A 306 -2.63 21.50 13.35
CA PRO A 306 -2.81 20.60 12.21
C PRO A 306 -1.97 20.90 10.95
N GLY A 307 -0.89 21.70 11.04
CA GLY A 307 -0.05 22.01 9.87
C GLY A 307 -0.56 23.21 9.08
N TYR A 308 -0.54 24.38 9.70
CA TYR A 308 -0.90 25.66 9.08
C TYR A 308 0.14 26.73 9.34
N VAL A 309 0.09 27.82 8.57
CA VAL A 309 0.90 29.02 8.79
C VAL A 309 -0.01 30.22 8.86
N THR A 310 0.24 31.09 9.83
CA THR A 310 -0.39 32.41 9.87
C THR A 310 0.62 33.44 9.34
N ALA A 311 0.27 34.09 8.24
CA ALA A 311 0.98 35.24 7.72
C ALA A 311 0.31 36.53 8.21
N THR A 312 1.11 37.53 8.55
CA THR A 312 0.68 38.86 9.02
C THR A 312 1.51 39.92 8.31
N TRP A 313 0.96 41.11 8.12
CA TRP A 313 1.67 42.25 7.52
C TRP A 313 1.08 43.57 8.02
N THR A 314 1.77 44.66 7.72
CA THR A 314 1.25 46.02 7.81
C THR A 314 1.01 46.55 6.41
N GLU A 315 0.00 47.38 6.24
CA GLU A 315 -0.30 48.03 4.97
C GLU A 315 0.91 48.78 4.38
N PRO A 316 0.94 48.95 3.04
CA PRO A 316 1.91 49.80 2.35
C PRO A 316 2.02 51.18 3.01
N LEU A 317 3.22 51.75 3.04
CA LEU A 317 3.40 53.13 3.52
C LEU A 317 2.72 54.14 2.57
N ASP A 318 2.75 53.82 1.28
CA ASP A 318 2.12 54.56 0.20
C ASP A 318 1.21 53.62 -0.60
N ASN A 319 -0.06 53.99 -0.75
CA ASN A 319 -1.07 53.22 -1.47
C ASN A 319 -1.06 53.46 -2.99
N GLY A 320 -0.17 54.32 -3.50
CA GLY A 320 -0.15 54.65 -4.92
C GLY A 320 -1.10 55.78 -5.31
N GLY A 321 -1.80 56.41 -4.36
CA GLY A 321 -2.83 57.42 -4.66
C GLY A 321 -4.17 56.84 -5.10
N SER A 322 -4.32 55.52 -5.03
CA SER A 322 -5.58 54.79 -5.20
C SER A 322 -5.75 53.81 -4.04
N ASP A 323 -6.98 53.60 -3.61
CA ASP A 323 -7.29 52.66 -2.52
C ASP A 323 -6.80 51.25 -2.82
N ILE A 324 -6.30 50.58 -1.78
CA ILE A 324 -5.95 49.16 -1.84
C ILE A 324 -7.26 48.36 -1.97
N THR A 325 -7.31 47.43 -2.91
CA THR A 325 -8.47 46.57 -3.18
C THR A 325 -8.29 45.16 -2.61
N SER A 326 -7.05 44.66 -2.54
CA SER A 326 -6.75 43.32 -2.02
C SER A 326 -5.26 43.12 -1.73
N TYR A 327 -4.94 42.05 -1.00
CA TYR A 327 -3.59 41.53 -0.85
C TYR A 327 -3.49 40.14 -1.47
N THR A 328 -2.36 39.83 -2.10
CA THR A 328 -2.03 38.49 -2.62
C THR A 328 -0.81 37.94 -1.91
N ILE A 329 -0.94 36.74 -1.33
CA ILE A 329 0.08 36.02 -0.56
C ILE A 329 0.55 34.82 -1.38
N THR A 330 1.84 34.75 -1.66
CA THR A 330 2.49 33.71 -2.47
C THR A 330 3.54 32.96 -1.65
N PRO A 331 3.36 31.66 -1.34
CA PRO A 331 4.37 30.84 -0.67
C PRO A 331 5.53 30.49 -1.62
N SER A 332 6.77 30.52 -1.12
CA SER A 332 7.96 30.14 -1.91
C SER A 332 8.17 28.63 -2.04
N CYS A 333 7.62 27.85 -1.12
CA CYS A 333 7.70 26.39 -1.12
C CYS A 333 6.64 25.69 -2.02
N GLY A 334 5.96 26.46 -2.87
CA GLY A 334 4.86 25.98 -3.70
C GLY A 334 3.50 26.03 -3.00
N GLY A 335 2.43 25.94 -3.79
CA GLY A 335 1.05 26.14 -3.35
C GLY A 335 0.33 27.19 -4.18
N THR A 336 -0.99 27.26 -4.02
CA THR A 336 -1.81 28.27 -4.72
C THR A 336 -1.71 29.61 -3.99
N PRO A 337 -1.40 30.72 -4.68
CA PRO A 337 -1.46 32.04 -4.08
C PRO A 337 -2.86 32.33 -3.52
N VAL A 338 -2.93 32.94 -2.35
CA VAL A 338 -4.19 33.31 -1.70
C VAL A 338 -4.39 34.81 -1.80
N SER A 339 -5.60 35.24 -2.15
CA SER A 339 -5.96 36.66 -2.13
C SER A 339 -6.97 36.94 -1.04
N VAL A 340 -6.76 38.04 -0.31
CA VAL A 340 -7.63 38.52 0.76
C VAL A 340 -8.07 39.96 0.48
N PRO A 341 -9.23 40.41 1.00
CA PRO A 341 -9.69 41.79 0.85
C PRO A 341 -8.77 42.81 1.56
N ALA A 342 -8.90 44.08 1.20
CA ALA A 342 -8.02 45.16 1.67
C ALA A 342 -8.10 45.46 3.18
N ASP A 343 -9.19 45.09 3.85
CA ASP A 343 -9.36 45.25 5.30
C ASP A 343 -8.66 44.16 6.12
N GLN A 344 -8.05 43.17 5.45
CA GLN A 344 -7.31 42.10 6.10
C GLN A 344 -5.79 42.33 6.03
N THR A 345 -5.14 42.17 7.17
CA THR A 345 -3.68 42.21 7.33
C THR A 345 -3.11 40.91 7.89
N THR A 346 -3.92 39.84 7.84
CA THR A 346 -3.54 38.49 8.28
C THR A 346 -4.27 37.42 7.48
N VAL A 347 -3.64 36.26 7.27
CA VAL A 347 -4.26 35.07 6.66
C VAL A 347 -3.68 33.78 7.23
N THR A 348 -4.53 32.76 7.42
CA THR A 348 -4.11 31.40 7.75
C THR A 348 -4.13 30.51 6.51
N LEU A 349 -3.00 29.87 6.24
CA LEU A 349 -2.77 29.01 5.09
C LEU A 349 -2.60 27.56 5.59
N ASN A 350 -3.36 26.62 5.03
CA ASN A 350 -3.41 25.22 5.46
C ASN A 350 -2.83 24.27 4.41
N GLY A 351 -2.39 23.08 4.83
CA GLY A 351 -2.07 21.98 3.91
C GLY A 351 -0.85 22.20 3.03
N MET A 352 0.10 23.03 3.49
CA MET A 352 1.33 23.33 2.74
C MET A 352 2.39 22.26 2.97
N ASP A 353 2.93 21.71 1.88
CA ASP A 353 4.00 20.71 1.87
C ASP A 353 5.34 21.41 1.64
N GLY A 354 5.86 22.07 2.69
CA GLY A 354 6.83 23.16 2.51
C GLY A 354 8.27 22.89 2.93
N GLY A 355 8.51 21.92 3.81
CA GLY A 355 9.85 21.64 4.34
C GLY A 355 10.49 22.82 5.06
N ALA A 356 11.83 22.86 5.08
CA ALA A 356 12.59 23.89 5.77
C ALA A 356 12.76 25.16 4.91
N GLY A 357 12.62 26.34 5.55
CA GLY A 357 12.95 27.63 4.92
C GLY A 357 11.87 28.22 4.01
N CYS A 358 10.61 27.81 4.13
CA CYS A 358 9.53 28.43 3.35
C CYS A 358 9.29 29.90 3.77
N THR A 359 9.03 30.76 2.80
CA THR A 359 8.76 32.20 2.98
C THR A 359 7.46 32.59 2.27
N PHE A 360 6.85 33.70 2.69
CA PHE A 360 5.59 34.20 2.15
C PHE A 360 5.78 35.62 1.63
N ALA A 361 5.54 35.80 0.34
CA ALA A 361 5.55 37.11 -0.31
C ALA A 361 4.14 37.69 -0.34
N VAL A 362 3.95 38.89 0.20
CA VAL A 362 2.68 39.62 0.20
C VAL A 362 2.79 40.82 -0.72
N ARG A 363 1.81 41.00 -1.60
CA ARG A 363 1.67 42.18 -2.49
C ARG A 363 0.33 42.84 -2.25
N ALA A 364 0.30 44.16 -2.21
CA ALA A 364 -0.95 44.93 -2.21
C ALA A 364 -1.38 45.21 -3.65
N ARG A 365 -2.68 45.27 -3.90
CA ARG A 365 -3.27 45.63 -5.19
C ARG A 365 -4.10 46.89 -5.04
N ASN A 366 -3.99 47.81 -5.99
CA ASN A 366 -4.98 48.87 -6.21
C ASN A 366 -5.51 48.79 -7.66
N THR A 367 -6.25 49.82 -8.09
CA THR A 367 -6.81 49.88 -9.45
C THR A 367 -5.74 49.97 -10.55
N VAL A 368 -4.56 50.52 -10.22
CA VAL A 368 -3.44 50.70 -11.16
C VAL A 368 -2.62 49.42 -11.29
N GLY A 369 -2.33 48.73 -10.18
CA GLY A 369 -1.49 47.55 -10.23
C GLY A 369 -1.16 46.91 -8.89
N LEU A 370 -0.18 46.01 -8.93
CA LEU A 370 0.32 45.30 -7.77
C LEU A 370 1.65 45.90 -7.30
N SER A 371 1.82 46.00 -5.99
CA SER A 371 3.07 46.42 -5.36
C SER A 371 4.23 45.45 -5.62
N PRO A 372 5.47 45.84 -5.32
CA PRO A 372 6.56 44.90 -5.03
C PRO A 372 6.23 43.98 -3.84
N ASN A 373 7.03 42.93 -3.64
CA ASN A 373 6.86 41.97 -2.56
C ASN A 373 7.32 42.53 -1.21
N GLY A 374 6.47 42.41 -0.18
CA GLY A 374 6.94 42.29 1.20
C GLY A 374 7.14 40.81 1.53
N THR A 375 8.29 40.43 2.10
CA THR A 375 8.65 39.01 2.30
C THR A 375 8.75 38.67 3.78
N SER A 376 8.18 37.53 4.19
CA SER A 376 8.26 37.05 5.57
C SER A 376 9.64 36.53 5.98
N ASN A 377 9.83 36.30 7.28
CA ASN A 377 10.86 35.40 7.79
C ASN A 377 10.70 33.98 7.22
N PRO A 378 11.79 33.19 7.10
CA PRO A 378 11.71 31.77 6.77
C PRO A 378 11.09 30.99 7.93
N VAL A 379 10.30 29.97 7.60
CA VAL A 379 9.66 29.05 8.56
C VAL A 379 9.83 27.61 8.11
N ASN A 380 9.87 26.68 9.07
CA ASN A 380 9.90 25.24 8.80
C ASN A 380 8.46 24.70 8.86
N LEU A 381 8.01 24.11 7.77
CA LEU A 381 6.67 23.54 7.63
C LEU A 381 6.74 22.02 7.65
N PRO A 382 5.69 21.35 8.16
CA PRO A 382 5.59 19.92 8.03
C PRO A 382 5.54 19.52 6.55
N THR A 383 6.06 18.33 6.24
CA THR A 383 5.98 17.71 4.92
C THR A 383 5.03 16.51 4.96
N ARG A 384 4.71 15.94 3.80
CA ARG A 384 4.20 14.56 3.76
C ARG A 384 5.19 13.61 4.47
N PRO A 385 4.70 12.50 5.06
CA PRO A 385 5.59 11.54 5.69
C PRO A 385 6.54 10.91 4.67
N ALA A 386 7.69 10.42 5.15
CA ALA A 386 8.55 9.57 4.34
C ALA A 386 7.87 8.22 4.06
N ALA A 387 8.17 7.62 2.92
CA ALA A 387 7.70 6.27 2.60
C ALA A 387 8.17 5.29 3.70
N PRO A 388 7.32 4.33 4.13
CA PRO A 388 7.75 3.29 5.04
C PRO A 388 8.85 2.42 4.41
N THR A 389 9.58 1.70 5.25
CA THR A 389 10.69 0.85 4.83
C THR A 389 10.49 -0.59 5.30
N GLN A 390 11.35 -1.50 4.83
CA GLN A 390 11.34 -2.92 5.21
C GLN A 390 9.95 -3.58 5.07
N LEU A 391 9.27 -3.32 3.95
CA LEU A 391 8.01 -3.99 3.64
C LEU A 391 8.24 -5.50 3.51
N SER A 392 7.49 -6.26 4.30
CA SER A 392 7.41 -7.72 4.22
C SER A 392 5.99 -8.12 3.84
N VAL A 393 5.86 -8.99 2.83
CA VAL A 393 4.58 -9.51 2.34
C VAL A 393 4.66 -11.02 2.34
N THR A 394 3.80 -11.65 3.14
CA THR A 394 3.71 -13.11 3.25
C THR A 394 2.41 -13.59 2.60
N PRO A 395 2.45 -14.29 1.46
CA PRO A 395 1.27 -14.87 0.84
C PRO A 395 0.66 -15.98 1.70
N ARG A 396 -0.68 -16.02 1.71
CA ARG A 396 -1.53 -17.01 2.38
C ARG A 396 -2.62 -17.47 1.41
N ASP A 397 -3.53 -18.32 1.88
CA ASP A 397 -4.72 -18.67 1.12
C ASP A 397 -5.66 -17.46 0.99
N SER A 398 -5.82 -16.96 -0.24
CA SER A 398 -6.74 -15.88 -0.61
C SER A 398 -6.49 -14.54 0.12
N ASN A 399 -5.31 -14.38 0.71
CA ASN A 399 -4.90 -13.16 1.42
C ASN A 399 -3.36 -13.00 1.45
N VAL A 400 -2.90 -11.81 1.83
CA VAL A 400 -1.49 -11.55 2.20
C VAL A 400 -1.43 -10.89 3.57
N ASP A 401 -0.46 -11.30 4.38
CA ASP A 401 -0.08 -10.60 5.61
C ASP A 401 1.07 -9.64 5.29
N VAL A 402 0.92 -8.36 5.63
CA VAL A 402 1.85 -7.27 5.31
C VAL A 402 2.36 -6.63 6.59
N SER A 403 3.65 -6.32 6.67
CA SER A 403 4.25 -5.54 7.76
C SER A 403 5.30 -4.56 7.25
N TRP A 404 5.52 -3.46 7.97
CA TRP A 404 6.47 -2.41 7.57
C TRP A 404 7.10 -1.72 8.78
N ILE A 405 8.16 -0.95 8.53
CA ILE A 405 8.74 0.00 9.49
C ILE A 405 8.34 1.43 9.09
N PRO A 406 7.74 2.22 9.99
CA PRO A 406 7.44 3.62 9.73
C PRO A 406 8.65 4.46 9.34
N GLY A 407 8.46 5.37 8.38
CA GLY A 407 9.44 6.42 8.08
C GLY A 407 9.30 7.62 9.04
N ASN A 408 10.06 8.69 8.77
CA ASN A 408 9.86 9.98 9.44
C ASN A 408 8.46 10.54 9.11
N ASP A 409 7.78 11.14 10.08
CA ASP A 409 6.41 11.66 9.94
C ASP A 409 6.33 13.01 9.20
N GLY A 410 7.48 13.60 8.86
CA GLY A 410 7.57 14.90 8.20
C GLY A 410 7.31 16.06 9.15
N GLY A 411 7.32 15.86 10.47
CA GLY A 411 7.02 16.89 11.47
C GLY A 411 5.52 17.09 11.75
N SER A 412 4.63 16.30 11.12
CA SER A 412 3.21 16.22 11.45
C SER A 412 2.83 14.76 11.72
N PRO A 413 2.13 14.44 12.83
CA PRO A 413 1.86 13.05 13.20
C PRO A 413 1.14 12.26 12.12
N VAL A 414 1.60 11.02 11.88
CA VAL A 414 0.87 10.06 11.04
C VAL A 414 -0.48 9.75 11.70
N THR A 415 -1.52 9.67 10.87
CA THR A 415 -2.92 9.46 11.26
C THR A 415 -3.42 8.06 10.86
N GLU A 416 -3.00 7.57 9.70
CA GLU A 416 -3.36 6.25 9.18
C GLU A 416 -2.31 5.73 8.18
N TRP A 417 -2.41 4.45 7.86
CA TRP A 417 -1.65 3.78 6.80
C TRP A 417 -2.61 3.21 5.77
N LEU A 418 -2.34 3.48 4.50
CA LEU A 418 -3.05 2.90 3.36
C LEU A 418 -2.21 1.78 2.75
N VAL A 419 -2.74 0.55 2.76
CA VAL A 419 -2.12 -0.61 2.12
C VAL A 419 -2.95 -0.98 0.90
N THR A 420 -2.31 -1.10 -0.27
CA THR A 420 -2.99 -1.39 -1.54
C THR A 420 -2.35 -2.60 -2.21
N ALA A 421 -3.15 -3.50 -2.77
CA ALA A 421 -2.69 -4.61 -3.60
C ALA A 421 -3.22 -4.46 -5.04
N GLN A 422 -2.33 -4.59 -6.02
CA GLN A 422 -2.64 -4.57 -7.45
C GLN A 422 -2.29 -5.91 -8.09
N PRO A 423 -3.09 -6.45 -9.02
CA PRO A 423 -4.26 -5.83 -9.66
C PRO A 423 -5.52 -5.83 -8.75
N GLY A 424 -6.51 -4.99 -9.09
CA GLY A 424 -7.83 -4.96 -8.43
C GLY A 424 -8.02 -3.88 -7.36
N ASP A 425 -7.01 -3.05 -7.10
CA ASP A 425 -7.04 -1.94 -6.14
C ASP A 425 -7.66 -2.32 -4.79
N ILE A 426 -7.25 -3.48 -4.28
CA ILE A 426 -7.74 -4.01 -3.00
C ILE A 426 -7.01 -3.26 -1.90
N THR A 427 -7.75 -2.54 -1.06
CA THR A 427 -7.18 -1.66 -0.03
C THR A 427 -7.53 -2.09 1.38
N ALA A 428 -6.61 -1.84 2.31
CA ALA A 428 -6.85 -1.85 3.74
C ALA A 428 -6.26 -0.59 4.38
N THR A 429 -7.00 0.01 5.31
CA THR A 429 -6.51 1.14 6.11
C THR A 429 -6.34 0.70 7.55
N VAL A 430 -5.19 1.03 8.16
CA VAL A 430 -4.94 0.76 9.58
C VAL A 430 -4.54 2.04 10.35
N PRO A 431 -4.85 2.12 11.66
CA PRO A 431 -4.52 3.30 12.46
C PRO A 431 -3.01 3.55 12.56
N ALA A 432 -2.61 4.79 12.86
CA ALA A 432 -1.20 5.21 12.93
C ALA A 432 -0.27 4.31 13.76
N ASN A 433 -0.77 3.76 14.87
CA ASN A 433 0.01 2.90 15.78
C ASN A 433 0.10 1.42 15.34
N THR A 434 -0.46 1.08 14.18
CA THR A 434 -0.47 -0.27 13.63
C THR A 434 0.46 -0.35 12.43
N HIS A 435 1.43 -1.27 12.46
CA HIS A 435 2.46 -1.42 11.42
C HIS A 435 2.38 -2.75 10.66
N SER A 436 1.17 -3.29 10.61
CA SER A 436 0.84 -4.50 9.84
C SER A 436 -0.61 -4.46 9.38
N ALA A 437 -0.91 -5.16 8.29
CA ALA A 437 -2.25 -5.30 7.75
C ALA A 437 -2.42 -6.68 7.11
N LYS A 438 -3.66 -7.16 7.09
CA LYS A 438 -4.06 -8.34 6.30
C LYS A 438 -4.96 -7.86 5.15
N LEU A 439 -4.56 -8.13 3.92
CA LEU A 439 -5.36 -7.90 2.71
C LEU A 439 -6.04 -9.20 2.33
N THR A 440 -7.38 -9.24 2.44
CA THR A 440 -8.21 -10.41 2.13
C THR A 440 -8.92 -10.25 0.78
N GLY A 441 -9.52 -11.33 0.27
CA GLY A 441 -10.25 -11.30 -1.01
C GLY A 441 -9.33 -11.35 -2.23
N LEU A 442 -8.10 -11.82 -2.06
CA LEU A 442 -7.16 -12.03 -3.16
C LEU A 442 -7.43 -13.36 -3.84
N THR A 443 -7.13 -13.46 -5.13
CA THR A 443 -7.29 -14.70 -5.90
C THR A 443 -5.99 -15.51 -5.86
N ASN A 444 -6.06 -16.76 -5.40
CA ASN A 444 -4.91 -17.67 -5.43
C ASN A 444 -4.37 -17.86 -6.86
N GLY A 445 -3.05 -17.96 -6.99
CA GLY A 445 -2.35 -18.06 -8.27
C GLY A 445 -2.16 -16.72 -9.01
N THR A 446 -2.79 -15.62 -8.56
CA THR A 446 -2.58 -14.28 -9.11
C THR A 446 -1.46 -13.56 -8.38
N ALA A 447 -0.46 -13.02 -9.08
CA ALA A 447 0.60 -12.24 -8.46
C ALA A 447 0.12 -10.82 -8.13
N TYR A 448 0.27 -10.39 -6.87
CA TYR A 448 -0.10 -9.06 -6.40
C TYR A 448 1.12 -8.23 -6.01
N THR A 449 1.21 -7.02 -6.54
CA THR A 449 2.15 -6.00 -6.07
C THR A 449 1.50 -5.22 -4.94
N VAL A 450 2.10 -5.26 -3.75
CA VAL A 450 1.58 -4.56 -2.56
C VAL A 450 2.36 -3.28 -2.34
N SER A 451 1.64 -2.19 -2.05
CA SER A 451 2.21 -0.92 -1.63
C SER A 451 1.65 -0.47 -0.28
N VAL A 452 2.45 0.30 0.48
CA VAL A 452 2.05 0.93 1.74
C VAL A 452 2.40 2.42 1.69
N GLN A 453 1.46 3.27 2.10
CA GLN A 453 1.64 4.72 2.26
C GLN A 453 1.22 5.16 3.66
N ALA A 454 1.95 6.11 4.25
CA ALA A 454 1.57 6.80 5.48
C ALA A 454 0.76 8.06 5.16
N ARG A 455 -0.22 8.43 5.98
CA ARG A 455 -0.95 9.70 5.88
C ARG A 455 -0.72 10.58 7.10
N ASN A 456 -0.38 11.85 6.91
CA ASN A 456 -0.51 12.90 7.93
C ASN A 456 -1.46 14.01 7.44
N ALA A 457 -1.54 15.14 8.17
CA ALA A 457 -2.41 16.27 7.81
C ALA A 457 -2.08 16.90 6.44
N ILE A 458 -0.87 16.71 5.91
CA ILE A 458 -0.43 17.24 4.60
C ILE A 458 -0.77 16.28 3.46
N GLY A 459 -0.77 14.97 3.72
CA GLY A 459 -1.23 13.96 2.76
C GLY A 459 -0.51 12.63 2.85
N LEU A 460 -0.59 11.85 1.76
CA LEU A 460 0.05 10.53 1.64
C LEU A 460 1.53 10.64 1.28
N SER A 461 2.35 9.79 1.90
CA SER A 461 3.75 9.58 1.50
C SER A 461 3.84 9.02 0.07
N ALA A 462 5.05 9.00 -0.49
CA ALA A 462 5.34 8.10 -1.62
C ALA A 462 5.05 6.63 -1.22
N PRO A 463 4.60 5.78 -2.16
CA PRO A 463 4.35 4.38 -1.87
C PRO A 463 5.66 3.61 -1.67
N ALA A 464 5.75 2.86 -0.59
CA ALA A 464 6.73 1.78 -0.48
C ALA A 464 6.16 0.55 -1.17
N VAL A 465 6.89 -0.03 -2.13
CA VAL A 465 6.40 -1.13 -2.97
C VAL A 465 7.19 -2.39 -2.69
N ALA A 466 6.50 -3.49 -2.41
CA ALA A 466 7.11 -4.80 -2.21
C ALA A 466 7.27 -5.55 -3.54
N ARG A 467 8.09 -6.62 -3.53
CA ARG A 467 8.10 -7.58 -4.64
C ARG A 467 6.72 -8.26 -4.75
N PRO A 468 6.27 -8.65 -5.96
CA PRO A 468 4.99 -9.33 -6.12
C PRO A 468 4.92 -10.59 -5.25
N ALA A 469 3.79 -10.77 -4.57
CA ALA A 469 3.46 -11.96 -3.80
C ALA A 469 2.27 -12.65 -4.46
N THR A 470 2.36 -13.98 -4.61
CA THR A 470 1.29 -14.79 -5.19
C THR A 470 0.64 -15.58 -4.07
N PRO A 471 -0.58 -15.20 -3.61
CA PRO A 471 -1.39 -16.04 -2.74
C PRO A 471 -1.52 -17.45 -3.33
N ALA A 472 -1.45 -18.44 -2.47
CA ALA A 472 -1.56 -19.83 -2.84
C ALA A 472 -2.43 -20.52 -1.81
N ASP A 473 -3.25 -21.44 -2.29
CA ASP A 473 -3.97 -22.33 -1.43
C ASP A 473 -2.97 -23.25 -0.70
N ILE A 474 -2.92 -23.12 0.61
CA ILE A 474 -2.03 -23.88 1.51
C ILE A 474 -2.84 -24.63 2.56
N THR A 475 -4.17 -24.58 2.46
CA THR A 475 -5.10 -25.10 3.46
C THR A 475 -5.76 -26.34 2.90
N ALA A 476 -5.61 -27.45 3.60
CA ALA A 476 -6.34 -28.65 3.19
C ALA A 476 -7.83 -28.54 3.53
N PRO A 477 -8.70 -29.21 2.75
CA PRO A 477 -10.10 -29.34 3.08
C PRO A 477 -10.28 -30.00 4.46
N ALA A 478 -11.44 -29.77 5.08
CA ALA A 478 -11.79 -30.45 6.32
C ALA A 478 -11.76 -31.99 6.17
N ALA A 479 -11.47 -32.70 7.27
CA ALA A 479 -11.37 -34.16 7.21
C ALA A 479 -12.75 -34.83 6.99
N PRO A 480 -12.83 -35.93 6.21
CA PRO A 480 -14.07 -36.69 6.06
C PRO A 480 -14.61 -37.19 7.39
N THR A 481 -15.93 -37.34 7.51
CA THR A 481 -16.59 -37.83 8.73
C THR A 481 -17.26 -39.18 8.49
N ASN A 482 -17.72 -39.85 9.55
CA ASN A 482 -18.41 -41.14 9.46
C ASN A 482 -17.66 -42.22 8.66
N VAL A 483 -16.33 -42.21 8.75
CA VAL A 483 -15.50 -43.22 8.09
C VAL A 483 -15.73 -44.57 8.75
N THR A 484 -16.23 -45.53 7.98
CA THR A 484 -16.47 -46.91 8.43
C THR A 484 -15.94 -47.89 7.40
N ALA A 485 -15.48 -49.06 7.86
CA ALA A 485 -15.02 -50.14 7.00
C ALA A 485 -15.83 -51.40 7.31
N ASN A 486 -16.59 -51.87 6.33
CA ASN A 486 -17.43 -53.06 6.45
C ASN A 486 -16.88 -54.17 5.56
N GLY A 487 -16.41 -55.26 6.17
CA GLY A 487 -15.74 -56.35 5.46
C GLY A 487 -16.62 -57.55 5.10
N SER A 488 -16.27 -58.19 4.00
CA SER A 488 -16.69 -59.54 3.58
C SER A 488 -15.45 -60.45 3.43
N SER A 489 -15.60 -61.68 2.93
CA SER A 489 -14.54 -62.71 2.89
C SER A 489 -13.22 -62.19 2.30
N ASN A 490 -13.23 -61.62 1.08
CA ASN A 490 -12.05 -61.09 0.38
C ASN A 490 -12.19 -59.62 -0.05
N GLN A 491 -13.20 -58.90 0.46
CA GLN A 491 -13.51 -57.53 0.06
C GLN A 491 -13.91 -56.70 1.26
N ALA A 492 -13.88 -55.37 1.12
CA ALA A 492 -14.45 -54.44 2.07
C ALA A 492 -15.12 -53.28 1.34
N THR A 493 -16.11 -52.67 1.96
CA THR A 493 -16.62 -51.36 1.55
C THR A 493 -16.22 -50.36 2.63
N VAL A 494 -15.36 -49.41 2.25
CA VAL A 494 -15.03 -48.25 3.08
C VAL A 494 -16.02 -47.15 2.69
N SER A 495 -16.69 -46.54 3.65
CA SER A 495 -17.66 -45.46 3.39
C SER A 495 -17.39 -44.28 4.30
N TRP A 496 -17.68 -43.08 3.84
CA TRP A 496 -17.43 -41.83 4.54
C TRP A 496 -18.45 -40.77 4.12
N LYS A 497 -18.43 -39.64 4.82
CA LYS A 497 -19.14 -38.42 4.45
C LYS A 497 -18.11 -37.35 4.12
N ASN A 498 -18.17 -36.85 2.88
CA ASN A 498 -17.32 -35.75 2.43
C ASN A 498 -17.54 -34.50 3.30
N PRO A 499 -16.49 -33.70 3.57
CA PRO A 499 -16.64 -32.41 4.22
C PRO A 499 -17.48 -31.46 3.35
N VAL A 500 -18.08 -30.45 3.98
CA VAL A 500 -18.63 -29.31 3.25
C VAL A 500 -17.52 -28.26 3.20
N ASP A 501 -16.79 -28.25 2.10
CA ASP A 501 -15.68 -27.34 1.85
C ASP A 501 -15.72 -26.88 0.39
N SER A 502 -15.41 -25.62 0.13
CA SER A 502 -15.56 -25.02 -1.20
C SER A 502 -14.50 -25.49 -2.20
N ASP A 503 -13.34 -25.91 -1.72
CA ASP A 503 -12.19 -26.35 -2.49
C ASP A 503 -12.04 -27.89 -2.55
N LEU A 504 -12.96 -28.64 -1.94
CA LEU A 504 -12.92 -30.10 -1.94
C LEU A 504 -12.95 -30.65 -3.37
N THR A 505 -11.84 -31.25 -3.81
CA THR A 505 -11.75 -31.94 -5.09
C THR A 505 -12.12 -33.42 -4.96
N GLY A 506 -11.77 -34.06 -3.85
CA GLY A 506 -12.15 -35.44 -3.60
C GLY A 506 -11.54 -36.03 -2.34
N VAL A 507 -11.56 -37.36 -2.26
CA VAL A 507 -10.87 -38.10 -1.21
C VAL A 507 -9.97 -39.19 -1.78
N VAL A 508 -8.94 -39.54 -1.03
CA VAL A 508 -8.10 -40.72 -1.27
C VAL A 508 -8.25 -41.69 -0.10
N VAL A 509 -8.43 -42.97 -0.40
CA VAL A 509 -8.47 -44.05 0.60
C VAL A 509 -7.18 -44.85 0.48
N MET A 510 -6.44 -44.89 1.58
CA MET A 510 -5.21 -45.67 1.71
C MET A 510 -5.47 -46.92 2.53
N GLU A 511 -5.04 -48.07 2.04
CA GLU A 511 -5.11 -49.38 2.69
C GLU A 511 -3.74 -49.79 3.24
N ARG A 512 -3.73 -50.38 4.44
CA ARG A 512 -2.60 -51.17 4.94
C ARG A 512 -3.05 -52.47 5.62
N PRO A 513 -2.41 -53.63 5.32
CA PRO A 513 -2.56 -54.84 6.12
C PRO A 513 -2.07 -54.64 7.56
N GLY A 514 -2.86 -55.08 8.54
CA GLY A 514 -2.59 -54.98 9.97
C GLY A 514 -3.38 -53.86 10.66
N THR A 515 -2.96 -53.54 11.89
CA THR A 515 -3.64 -52.59 12.78
C THR A 515 -3.07 -51.17 12.71
N THR A 516 -1.99 -50.96 11.96
CA THR A 516 -1.37 -49.64 11.81
C THR A 516 -1.97 -48.91 10.60
N ALA A 517 -2.55 -47.73 10.84
CA ALA A 517 -3.16 -46.95 9.79
C ALA A 517 -2.12 -46.18 8.96
N PRO A 518 -2.35 -45.99 7.65
CA PRO A 518 -1.65 -45.00 6.82
C PRO A 518 -1.66 -43.60 7.44
N LYS A 519 -0.50 -42.95 7.52
CA LYS A 519 -0.36 -41.60 8.08
C LYS A 519 -0.37 -40.50 7.02
N SER A 520 -0.13 -40.84 5.76
CA SER A 520 -0.14 -39.91 4.63
C SER A 520 -0.78 -40.55 3.38
N PRO A 521 -1.10 -39.74 2.35
CA PRO A 521 -1.59 -40.21 1.04
C PRO A 521 -0.60 -41.05 0.23
N THR A 522 0.63 -41.18 0.70
CA THR A 522 1.70 -42.00 0.07
C THR A 522 2.06 -43.22 0.92
N ASP A 523 1.40 -43.40 2.07
CA ASP A 523 1.80 -44.35 3.10
C ASP A 523 0.93 -45.62 3.09
N GLY A 524 1.04 -46.46 2.05
CA GLY A 524 0.25 -47.68 1.90
C GLY A 524 -0.15 -47.92 0.45
N THR A 525 -1.23 -48.66 0.22
CA THR A 525 -1.78 -48.86 -1.13
C THR A 525 -3.00 -47.96 -1.32
N ALA A 526 -3.00 -47.12 -2.35
CA ALA A 526 -4.18 -46.33 -2.70
C ALA A 526 -5.25 -47.22 -3.33
N VAL A 527 -6.40 -47.33 -2.69
CA VAL A 527 -7.53 -48.18 -3.15
C VAL A 527 -8.70 -47.39 -3.71
N TYR A 528 -8.68 -46.07 -3.54
CA TYR A 528 -9.67 -45.16 -4.13
C TYR A 528 -9.10 -43.74 -4.24
N ARG A 529 -9.44 -43.03 -5.32
CA ARG A 529 -9.26 -41.59 -5.48
C ARG A 529 -10.42 -41.03 -6.32
N GLY A 530 -11.16 -40.06 -5.78
CA GLY A 530 -12.28 -39.43 -6.49
C GLY A 530 -13.24 -38.69 -5.54
N SER A 531 -14.34 -38.16 -6.08
CA SER A 531 -15.31 -37.33 -5.35
C SER A 531 -16.45 -38.11 -4.66
N GLY A 532 -16.43 -39.43 -4.72
CA GLY A 532 -17.47 -40.29 -4.14
C GLY A 532 -17.44 -40.34 -2.60
N ASN A 533 -18.32 -41.18 -2.05
CA ASN A 533 -18.53 -41.36 -0.60
C ASN A 533 -18.31 -42.81 -0.12
N SER A 534 -17.88 -43.68 -1.02
CA SER A 534 -17.54 -45.06 -0.72
C SER A 534 -16.52 -45.63 -1.71
N ALA A 535 -15.76 -46.62 -1.23
CA ALA A 535 -14.77 -47.37 -1.98
C ALA A 535 -14.98 -48.86 -1.76
N HIS A 536 -15.14 -49.60 -2.86
CA HIS A 536 -15.10 -51.06 -2.86
C HIS A 536 -13.65 -51.54 -3.00
N VAL A 537 -13.14 -52.18 -1.95
CA VAL A 537 -11.77 -52.70 -1.88
C VAL A 537 -11.82 -54.21 -2.06
N THR A 538 -11.08 -54.72 -3.06
CA THR A 538 -11.04 -56.15 -3.39
C THR A 538 -9.70 -56.79 -3.05
N SER A 539 -9.60 -58.12 -3.21
CA SER A 539 -8.34 -58.88 -3.07
C SER A 539 -7.72 -58.84 -1.66
N LEU A 540 -8.51 -58.53 -0.64
CA LEU A 540 -8.05 -58.54 0.74
C LEU A 540 -7.86 -59.99 1.22
N LYS A 541 -6.83 -60.27 2.04
CA LYS A 541 -6.60 -61.60 2.62
C LYS A 541 -7.62 -61.91 3.72
N ALA A 542 -8.37 -63.02 3.57
CA ALA A 542 -9.36 -63.46 4.55
C ALA A 542 -8.73 -63.67 5.95
N GLY A 543 -9.45 -63.29 7.00
CA GLY A 543 -9.03 -63.44 8.40
C GLY A 543 -7.90 -62.50 8.86
N SER A 544 -7.39 -61.59 8.01
CA SER A 544 -6.35 -60.63 8.39
C SER A 544 -6.93 -59.25 8.74
N ASP A 545 -6.27 -58.55 9.65
CA ASP A 545 -6.57 -57.15 9.98
C ASP A 545 -6.18 -56.24 8.82
N TYR A 546 -6.94 -55.16 8.64
CA TYR A 546 -6.62 -54.07 7.72
C TYR A 546 -6.98 -52.74 8.36
N SER A 547 -6.22 -51.71 8.03
CA SER A 547 -6.49 -50.33 8.43
C SER A 547 -6.61 -49.47 7.19
N PHE A 548 -7.63 -48.62 7.18
CA PHE A 548 -7.91 -47.68 6.10
C PHE A 548 -7.81 -46.26 6.64
N SER A 549 -7.13 -45.37 5.92
CA SER A 549 -7.16 -43.94 6.19
C SER A 549 -7.77 -43.21 5.01
N VAL A 550 -8.74 -42.35 5.29
CA VAL A 550 -9.37 -41.49 4.29
C VAL A 550 -8.87 -40.06 4.49
N PHE A 551 -8.40 -39.45 3.41
CA PHE A 551 -7.92 -38.07 3.37
C PHE A 551 -8.75 -37.31 2.33
N ALA A 552 -9.31 -36.16 2.70
CA ALA A 552 -9.83 -35.22 1.72
C ALA A 552 -8.68 -34.47 1.05
N TYR A 553 -8.84 -34.06 -0.20
CA TYR A 553 -7.86 -33.29 -0.95
C TYR A 553 -8.52 -32.24 -1.85
N ASP A 554 -7.81 -31.14 -2.09
CA ASP A 554 -8.19 -30.02 -2.97
C ASP A 554 -7.50 -30.10 -4.36
N GLU A 555 -7.63 -29.05 -5.18
CA GLU A 555 -7.12 -29.02 -6.55
C GLU A 555 -5.58 -28.98 -6.60
N VAL A 556 -4.92 -28.49 -5.54
CA VAL A 556 -3.46 -28.40 -5.42
C VAL A 556 -2.85 -29.52 -4.58
N ASN A 557 -3.66 -30.49 -4.15
CA ASN A 557 -3.32 -31.63 -3.31
C ASN A 557 -2.82 -31.26 -1.91
N ASN A 558 -3.42 -30.27 -1.23
CA ASN A 558 -3.34 -30.25 0.24
C ASN A 558 -4.29 -31.33 0.79
N TYR A 559 -3.84 -32.08 1.80
CA TYR A 559 -4.58 -33.23 2.34
C TYR A 559 -5.01 -33.00 3.78
N SER A 560 -6.25 -33.38 4.09
CA SER A 560 -6.77 -33.34 5.45
C SER A 560 -5.97 -34.25 6.38
N LYS A 561 -6.15 -34.11 7.70
CA LYS A 561 -5.74 -35.17 8.63
C LYS A 561 -6.46 -36.49 8.27
N PRO A 562 -5.82 -37.66 8.44
CA PRO A 562 -6.45 -38.94 8.16
C PRO A 562 -7.60 -39.21 9.13
N VAL A 563 -8.69 -39.77 8.62
CA VAL A 563 -9.70 -40.41 9.45
C VAL A 563 -9.66 -41.91 9.20
N VAL A 564 -9.47 -42.65 10.29
CA VAL A 564 -9.09 -44.06 10.25
C VAL A 564 -10.31 -44.94 10.48
N ALA A 565 -10.45 -45.98 9.67
CA ALA A 565 -11.32 -47.12 9.95
C ALA A 565 -10.50 -48.41 9.99
N HIS A 566 -10.78 -49.24 10.99
CA HIS A 566 -10.15 -50.55 11.13
C HIS A 566 -11.13 -51.65 10.74
N LEU A 567 -10.59 -52.66 10.07
CA LEU A 567 -11.29 -53.89 9.75
C LEU A 567 -10.55 -55.06 10.39
N SER A 568 -11.12 -55.62 11.45
CA SER A 568 -10.51 -56.73 12.17
C SER A 568 -10.79 -58.09 11.51
N GLY A 569 -9.77 -58.94 11.47
CA GLY A 569 -9.91 -60.35 11.10
C GLY A 569 -10.73 -61.12 12.13
N THR A 570 -11.42 -62.17 11.70
CA THR A 570 -12.17 -63.07 12.60
C THR A 570 -11.55 -64.46 12.60
N ALA A 571 -11.45 -65.09 13.78
CA ALA A 571 -10.91 -66.42 13.98
C ALA A 571 -11.92 -67.35 14.64
N LEU A 572 -12.07 -68.56 14.08
CA LEU A 572 -12.93 -69.62 14.60
C LEU A 572 -12.07 -70.80 15.06
N THR A 573 -12.21 -71.17 16.33
CA THR A 573 -11.53 -72.33 16.92
C THR A 573 -12.56 -73.36 17.35
N ILE A 574 -12.17 -74.62 17.48
CA ILE A 574 -13.00 -75.68 18.06
C ILE A 574 -12.18 -76.50 19.06
N LYS A 575 -12.81 -76.86 20.18
CA LYS A 575 -12.25 -77.73 21.21
C LYS A 575 -13.26 -78.80 21.59
N ALA A 576 -12.77 -80.03 21.72
CA ALA A 576 -13.48 -81.14 22.33
C ALA A 576 -13.38 -81.06 23.86
N GLY A 577 -14.49 -81.25 24.59
CA GLY A 577 -14.51 -81.23 26.06
C GLY A 577 -13.62 -82.30 26.71
N THR A 578 -13.31 -83.38 25.98
CA THR A 578 -12.31 -84.38 26.34
C THR A 578 -11.68 -84.96 25.06
N SER A 579 -10.41 -85.33 25.11
CA SER A 579 -9.75 -86.07 24.02
C SER A 579 -10.14 -87.55 24.01
N THR A 580 -10.69 -88.07 25.12
CA THR A 580 -11.11 -89.46 25.22
C THR A 580 -12.40 -89.64 26.01
N VAL A 581 -13.31 -90.48 25.50
CA VAL A 581 -14.63 -90.72 26.11
C VAL A 581 -15.02 -92.19 26.01
N SER A 582 -15.67 -92.74 27.03
CA SER A 582 -16.16 -94.13 27.00
C SER A 582 -17.26 -94.29 25.95
N TYR A 583 -17.29 -95.45 25.29
CA TYR A 583 -18.31 -95.78 24.31
C TYR A 583 -19.73 -95.60 24.86
N GLY A 584 -20.57 -94.89 24.11
CA GLY A 584 -21.96 -94.56 24.47
C GLY A 584 -22.14 -93.21 25.19
N SER A 585 -21.08 -92.66 25.77
CA SER A 585 -21.13 -91.33 26.40
C SER A 585 -21.11 -90.21 25.36
N SER A 586 -21.73 -89.08 25.68
CA SER A 586 -21.70 -87.88 24.84
C SER A 586 -20.41 -87.08 25.01
N ILE A 587 -20.05 -86.31 23.98
CA ILE A 587 -19.05 -85.26 24.04
C ILE A 587 -19.70 -83.90 23.76
N THR A 588 -19.23 -82.85 24.45
CA THR A 588 -19.48 -81.46 24.10
C THR A 588 -18.33 -80.89 23.28
N LEU A 589 -18.65 -80.34 22.12
CA LEU A 589 -17.76 -79.53 21.29
C LEU A 589 -18.02 -78.06 21.60
N THR A 590 -16.97 -77.28 21.84
CA THR A 590 -17.07 -75.84 22.03
C THR A 590 -16.29 -75.15 20.93
N SER A 591 -16.98 -74.37 20.11
CA SER A 591 -16.35 -73.49 19.14
C SER A 591 -16.34 -72.06 19.66
N THR A 592 -15.21 -71.36 19.53
CA THR A 592 -15.05 -69.97 19.94
C THR A 592 -14.79 -69.12 18.71
N LEU A 593 -15.65 -68.12 18.49
CA LEU A 593 -15.52 -67.10 17.48
C LEU A 593 -15.07 -65.79 18.12
N ILE A 594 -13.93 -65.29 17.66
CA ILE A 594 -13.38 -64.00 18.07
C ILE A 594 -13.09 -63.13 16.86
N SER A 595 -13.22 -61.81 16.98
CA SER A 595 -12.51 -60.88 16.11
C SER A 595 -11.18 -60.50 16.75
N ALA A 596 -10.16 -60.32 15.93
CA ALA A 596 -8.84 -59.92 16.38
C ALA A 596 -8.93 -58.57 17.13
N PRO A 597 -8.13 -58.39 18.20
CA PRO A 597 -7.22 -59.39 18.75
C PRO A 597 -7.91 -60.46 19.61
N THR A 598 -9.06 -60.18 20.26
CA THR A 598 -9.73 -61.15 21.17
C THR A 598 -11.25 -60.95 21.38
N THR A 599 -11.89 -59.99 20.71
CA THR A 599 -13.29 -59.59 20.97
C THR A 599 -14.26 -60.72 20.65
N LYS A 600 -15.20 -60.99 21.55
CA LYS A 600 -16.19 -62.06 21.39
C LYS A 600 -17.27 -61.65 20.40
N VAL A 601 -17.65 -62.55 19.50
CA VAL A 601 -18.66 -62.27 18.48
C VAL A 601 -19.95 -63.07 18.78
N PRO A 602 -20.93 -62.46 19.48
CA PRO A 602 -22.16 -63.15 19.90
C PRO A 602 -23.22 -63.23 18.79
N GLY A 603 -24.18 -64.14 18.97
CA GLY A 603 -25.39 -64.27 18.14
C GLY A 603 -25.19 -64.93 16.76
N GLN A 604 -23.96 -65.32 16.42
CA GLN A 604 -23.61 -65.76 15.08
C GLN A 604 -23.74 -67.27 14.88
N PRO A 605 -24.17 -67.75 13.69
CA PRO A 605 -24.32 -69.17 13.41
C PRO A 605 -22.97 -69.86 13.15
N VAL A 606 -22.73 -70.97 13.86
CA VAL A 606 -21.57 -71.87 13.71
C VAL A 606 -22.07 -73.28 13.40
N LEU A 607 -21.62 -73.84 12.28
CA LEU A 607 -21.95 -75.17 11.79
C LEU A 607 -20.91 -76.16 12.29
N PHE A 608 -21.34 -77.27 12.88
CA PHE A 608 -20.49 -78.35 13.36
C PHE A 608 -20.50 -79.51 12.37
N TYR A 609 -19.34 -80.10 12.16
CA TYR A 609 -19.14 -81.24 11.29
C TYR A 609 -18.34 -82.33 11.99
N VAL A 610 -18.61 -83.59 11.63
CA VAL A 610 -17.84 -84.77 12.05
C VAL A 610 -17.34 -85.54 10.85
N ARG A 611 -16.21 -86.19 11.00
CA ARG A 611 -15.79 -87.27 10.10
C ARG A 611 -15.09 -88.36 10.88
N LYS A 612 -14.91 -89.52 10.25
CA LYS A 612 -13.96 -90.52 10.73
C LYS A 612 -12.54 -90.03 10.42
N LYS A 613 -11.61 -90.13 11.38
CA LYS A 613 -10.20 -89.78 11.23
C LYS A 613 -9.61 -90.50 10.01
N GLY A 614 -9.00 -89.72 9.12
CA GLY A 614 -8.49 -90.19 7.82
C GLY A 614 -9.48 -90.13 6.66
N SER A 615 -10.76 -89.79 6.90
CA SER A 615 -11.73 -89.50 5.84
C SER A 615 -11.54 -88.08 5.28
N THR A 616 -11.83 -87.87 4.00
CA THR A 616 -11.92 -86.53 3.39
C THR A 616 -13.31 -85.93 3.49
N THR A 617 -14.34 -86.74 3.76
CA THR A 617 -15.74 -86.31 3.75
C THR A 617 -16.21 -85.90 5.13
N TRP A 618 -16.74 -84.68 5.24
CA TRP A 618 -17.33 -84.13 6.46
C TRP A 618 -18.85 -84.31 6.45
N THR A 619 -19.40 -84.86 7.52
CA THR A 619 -20.84 -84.99 7.76
C THR A 619 -21.31 -83.85 8.66
N TYR A 620 -22.36 -83.15 8.27
CA TYR A 620 -22.95 -82.07 9.07
C TYR A 620 -23.64 -82.64 10.32
N LEU A 621 -23.35 -82.03 11.47
CA LEU A 621 -23.96 -82.39 12.75
C LEU A 621 -25.13 -81.47 13.12
N GLY A 622 -25.00 -80.18 12.84
CA GLY A 622 -25.95 -79.17 13.28
C GLY A 622 -25.35 -77.76 13.34
N THR A 623 -26.20 -76.77 13.61
CA THR A 623 -25.81 -75.37 13.78
C THR A 623 -26.12 -74.93 15.21
N ALA A 624 -25.20 -74.19 15.83
CA ALA A 624 -25.44 -73.49 17.09
C ALA A 624 -25.06 -72.01 16.96
N LYS A 625 -25.74 -71.15 17.71
CA LYS A 625 -25.41 -69.72 17.78
C LYS A 625 -24.36 -69.47 18.86
N THR A 626 -23.45 -68.54 18.62
CA THR A 626 -22.53 -68.06 19.65
C THR A 626 -23.29 -67.31 20.74
N ASN A 627 -22.96 -67.57 22.00
CA ASN A 627 -23.44 -66.80 23.14
C ASN A 627 -22.64 -65.48 23.29
N THR A 628 -22.91 -64.73 24.36
CA THR A 628 -22.19 -63.49 24.74
C THR A 628 -20.68 -63.69 24.89
N ALA A 629 -20.22 -64.90 25.22
CA ALA A 629 -18.80 -65.25 25.28
C ALA A 629 -18.20 -65.61 23.91
N GLY A 630 -18.95 -65.45 22.81
CA GLY A 630 -18.52 -65.81 21.46
C GLY A 630 -18.41 -67.32 21.26
N THR A 631 -19.05 -68.12 22.13
CA THR A 631 -18.93 -69.58 22.10
C THR A 631 -20.22 -70.25 21.65
N ALA A 632 -20.09 -71.22 20.75
CA ALA A 632 -21.16 -72.10 20.33
C ALA A 632 -20.84 -73.53 20.80
N THR A 633 -21.79 -74.22 21.41
CA THR A 633 -21.59 -75.58 21.92
C THR A 633 -22.49 -76.59 21.23
N TRP A 634 -21.95 -77.77 20.92
CA TRP A 634 -22.70 -78.88 20.34
C TRP A 634 -22.41 -80.17 21.09
N THR A 635 -23.45 -80.82 21.62
CA THR A 635 -23.32 -82.10 22.33
C THR A 635 -23.81 -83.24 21.45
N HIS A 636 -23.00 -84.27 21.24
CA HIS A 636 -23.44 -85.46 20.51
C HIS A 636 -22.67 -86.72 20.94
N ARG A 637 -23.12 -87.89 20.49
CA ARG A 637 -22.41 -89.16 20.73
C ARG A 637 -21.37 -89.38 19.62
N PRO A 638 -20.07 -89.47 19.95
CA PRO A 638 -19.01 -89.60 18.96
C PRO A 638 -18.99 -91.00 18.35
N MET A 639 -18.61 -91.07 17.07
CA MET A 639 -18.27 -92.32 16.42
C MET A 639 -16.81 -92.71 16.73
N TRP A 640 -16.44 -93.96 16.43
CA TRP A 640 -15.07 -94.42 16.59
C TRP A 640 -14.11 -93.62 15.69
N LYS A 641 -13.02 -93.11 16.29
CA LYS A 641 -12.04 -92.21 15.66
C LYS A 641 -12.71 -90.98 15.03
N ALA A 642 -13.42 -90.19 15.80
CA ALA A 642 -14.07 -88.99 15.28
C ALA A 642 -13.12 -87.78 15.24
N GLU A 643 -13.20 -87.01 14.15
CA GLU A 643 -12.62 -85.68 14.00
C GLU A 643 -13.74 -84.67 13.78
N TYR A 644 -13.55 -83.46 14.31
CA TYR A 644 -14.54 -82.39 14.31
C TYR A 644 -13.97 -81.10 13.76
N THR A 645 -14.77 -80.37 12.99
CA THR A 645 -14.48 -79.00 12.60
C THR A 645 -15.74 -78.16 12.73
N ALA A 646 -15.55 -76.86 12.92
CA ALA A 646 -16.60 -75.86 12.91
C ALA A 646 -16.42 -74.96 11.68
N ARG A 647 -17.52 -74.51 11.09
CA ARG A 647 -17.53 -73.48 10.04
C ARG A 647 -18.43 -72.34 10.46
N PHE A 648 -18.01 -71.13 10.15
CA PHE A 648 -18.84 -69.95 10.30
C PHE A 648 -19.78 -69.83 9.09
N ALA A 649 -21.05 -69.51 9.31
CA ALA A 649 -22.00 -69.24 8.21
C ALA A 649 -22.78 -67.92 8.39
N GLY A 650 -22.24 -66.99 9.17
CA GLY A 650 -22.75 -65.63 9.22
C GLY A 650 -22.24 -64.81 8.04
N SER A 651 -22.89 -63.67 7.80
CA SER A 651 -22.48 -62.66 6.82
C SER A 651 -21.54 -61.59 7.42
N SER A 652 -21.40 -61.56 8.74
CA SER A 652 -20.60 -60.59 9.49
C SER A 652 -19.22 -61.17 9.87
N GLY A 653 -18.17 -60.74 9.17
CA GLY A 653 -16.78 -61.10 9.51
C GLY A 653 -16.09 -61.98 8.46
N ARG A 654 -14.78 -61.74 8.28
CA ARG A 654 -13.95 -62.27 7.19
C ARG A 654 -13.48 -63.71 7.41
N LEU A 655 -14.39 -64.68 7.54
CA LEU A 655 -14.02 -66.10 7.57
C LEU A 655 -14.22 -66.77 6.22
N GLY A 656 -13.10 -67.03 5.55
CA GLY A 656 -13.00 -67.99 4.44
C GLY A 656 -12.50 -69.38 4.87
N ALA A 657 -12.35 -69.67 6.17
CA ALA A 657 -11.72 -70.91 6.63
C ALA A 657 -12.56 -71.66 7.68
N ALA A 658 -12.62 -72.98 7.54
CA ALA A 658 -13.05 -73.88 8.60
C ALA A 658 -12.09 -73.79 9.80
N SER A 659 -12.59 -74.03 11.01
CA SER A 659 -11.74 -74.09 12.20
C SER A 659 -10.68 -75.19 12.08
N SER A 660 -9.67 -75.13 12.94
CA SER A 660 -8.80 -76.30 13.21
C SER A 660 -9.63 -77.57 13.52
N VAL A 661 -8.99 -78.74 13.43
CA VAL A 661 -9.65 -80.03 13.68
C VAL A 661 -9.45 -80.47 15.13
N ALA A 662 -10.53 -80.79 15.84
CA ALA A 662 -10.47 -81.46 17.15
C ALA A 662 -10.66 -82.97 16.99
N SER A 663 -9.77 -83.77 17.58
CA SER A 663 -9.83 -85.25 17.54
C SER A 663 -10.32 -85.84 18.86
N VAL A 664 -11.14 -86.89 18.79
CA VAL A 664 -11.65 -87.59 19.96
C VAL A 664 -11.52 -89.10 19.78
N THR A 665 -10.91 -89.74 20.76
CA THR A 665 -10.84 -91.20 20.87
C THR A 665 -12.02 -91.72 21.69
N VAL A 666 -12.71 -92.73 21.18
CA VAL A 666 -13.75 -93.43 21.95
C VAL A 666 -13.14 -94.68 22.58
N LYS A 667 -13.01 -94.69 23.91
CA LYS A 667 -12.55 -95.83 24.71
C LYS A 667 -13.58 -96.93 24.70
N ALA A 668 -13.10 -98.17 24.60
CA ALA A 668 -13.94 -99.31 24.83
C ALA A 668 -14.40 -99.37 26.29
N ASN A 669 -15.67 -99.69 26.52
CA ASN A 669 -16.22 -99.99 27.84
C ASN A 669 -16.08 -101.51 28.09
N VAL A 670 -15.29 -101.90 29.09
CA VAL A 670 -15.02 -103.30 29.44
C VAL A 670 -15.74 -103.63 30.76
N THR A 671 -16.81 -104.40 30.69
CA THR A 671 -17.55 -104.88 31.89
C THR A 671 -17.03 -106.24 32.31
N ALA A 672 -16.94 -106.54 33.60
CA ALA A 672 -16.43 -107.81 34.13
C ALA A 672 -17.08 -108.11 35.48
N ASP A 673 -17.78 -109.24 35.60
CA ASP A 673 -18.44 -109.64 36.83
C ASP A 673 -18.39 -111.16 37.04
N PHE A 674 -18.20 -111.58 38.29
CA PHE A 674 -18.21 -112.99 38.67
C PHE A 674 -19.64 -113.51 38.85
N LYS A 675 -19.93 -114.70 38.32
CA LYS A 675 -21.20 -115.40 38.59
C LYS A 675 -21.34 -115.76 40.07
N ALA A 676 -20.24 -116.15 40.72
CA ALA A 676 -20.15 -116.33 42.17
C ALA A 676 -18.84 -115.73 42.67
N THR A 677 -18.92 -114.85 43.67
CA THR A 677 -17.79 -114.11 44.27
C THR A 677 -17.16 -114.84 45.46
N THR A 678 -17.78 -115.92 45.94
CA THR A 678 -17.22 -116.82 46.96
C THR A 678 -17.36 -118.27 46.51
N ILE A 679 -16.27 -119.03 46.52
CA ILE A 679 -16.25 -120.47 46.16
C ILE A 679 -15.38 -121.29 47.12
N ARG A 680 -15.56 -122.61 47.15
CA ARG A 680 -14.70 -123.52 47.93
C ARG A 680 -13.40 -123.82 47.18
N LYS A 681 -12.30 -124.09 47.89
CA LYS A 681 -11.04 -124.58 47.30
C LYS A 681 -11.31 -125.83 46.45
N GLY A 682 -10.77 -125.85 45.23
CA GLY A 682 -11.00 -126.88 44.22
C GLY A 682 -12.16 -126.59 43.25
N ALA A 683 -13.12 -125.73 43.63
CA ALA A 683 -14.26 -125.36 42.79
C ALA A 683 -13.90 -124.31 41.71
N SER A 684 -14.78 -124.15 40.73
CA SER A 684 -14.68 -123.14 39.68
C SER A 684 -15.86 -122.17 39.70
N THR A 685 -15.57 -120.90 39.41
CA THR A 685 -16.58 -119.89 39.07
C THR A 685 -16.31 -119.37 37.66
N TYR A 686 -17.22 -118.54 37.13
CA TYR A 686 -17.02 -117.86 35.86
C TYR A 686 -16.99 -116.36 36.07
N LEU A 687 -16.08 -115.68 35.39
CA LEU A 687 -16.14 -114.25 35.19
C LEU A 687 -16.62 -113.99 33.76
N THR A 688 -17.72 -113.27 33.64
CA THR A 688 -18.32 -112.91 32.35
C THR A 688 -18.32 -111.41 32.17
N GLY A 689 -18.33 -110.97 30.92
CA GLY A 689 -18.31 -109.56 30.61
C GLY A 689 -18.42 -109.31 29.13
N SER A 690 -18.36 -108.03 28.75
CA SER A 690 -18.36 -107.62 27.36
C SER A 690 -17.46 -106.41 27.15
N VAL A 691 -17.07 -106.20 25.90
CA VAL A 691 -16.36 -105.01 25.42
C VAL A 691 -17.27 -104.29 24.44
N SER A 692 -17.50 -103.00 24.65
CA SER A 692 -18.25 -102.12 23.74
C SER A 692 -17.35 -101.00 23.22
N PRO A 693 -17.30 -100.64 21.92
CA PRO A 693 -18.10 -101.20 20.83
C PRO A 693 -17.77 -102.66 20.52
N LYS A 694 -18.50 -103.27 19.58
CA LYS A 694 -18.30 -104.67 19.16
C LYS A 694 -16.90 -104.84 18.52
N HIS A 695 -16.04 -105.58 19.22
CA HIS A 695 -14.70 -106.01 18.82
C HIS A 695 -14.58 -107.55 18.66
N ALA A 696 -15.54 -108.14 17.93
CA ALA A 696 -15.57 -109.59 17.71
C ALA A 696 -14.22 -110.13 17.20
N GLY A 697 -13.79 -111.27 17.73
CA GLY A 697 -12.53 -111.92 17.33
C GLY A 697 -11.26 -111.31 17.95
N LYS A 698 -11.33 -110.20 18.70
CA LYS A 698 -10.16 -109.64 19.40
C LYS A 698 -9.89 -110.37 20.72
N LYS A 699 -8.63 -110.40 21.15
CA LYS A 699 -8.18 -111.11 22.36
C LYS A 699 -8.39 -110.24 23.59
N VAL A 700 -8.98 -110.83 24.63
CA VAL A 700 -9.14 -110.24 25.96
C VAL A 700 -8.49 -111.16 27.00
N THR A 701 -7.91 -110.59 28.06
CA THR A 701 -7.17 -111.35 29.07
C THR A 701 -7.75 -111.13 30.45
N LEU A 702 -7.97 -112.21 31.20
CA LEU A 702 -8.25 -112.13 32.61
C LEU A 702 -6.92 -112.01 33.34
N GLN A 703 -6.74 -110.94 34.11
CA GLN A 703 -5.57 -110.74 34.95
C GLN A 703 -5.95 -110.98 36.41
N ARG A 704 -5.05 -111.62 37.16
CA ARG A 704 -5.10 -111.78 38.62
C ARG A 704 -3.99 -110.93 39.23
N TYR A 705 -4.29 -110.24 40.33
CA TYR A 705 -3.28 -109.50 41.08
C TYR A 705 -2.52 -110.47 42.00
N THR A 706 -1.22 -110.57 41.79
CA THR A 706 -0.33 -111.48 42.52
C THR A 706 1.00 -110.76 42.78
N SER A 707 1.46 -110.76 44.02
CA SER A 707 2.75 -110.20 44.43
C SER A 707 3.00 -108.76 43.93
N GLY A 708 2.01 -107.87 44.10
CA GLY A 708 2.13 -106.45 43.76
C GLY A 708 1.97 -106.09 42.27
N LYS A 709 1.66 -107.05 41.39
CA LYS A 709 1.43 -106.79 39.96
C LYS A 709 0.26 -107.58 39.38
N TRP A 710 -0.31 -107.07 38.29
CA TRP A 710 -1.33 -107.78 37.52
C TRP A 710 -0.67 -108.78 36.58
N VAL A 711 -1.01 -110.06 36.74
CA VAL A 711 -0.48 -111.17 35.92
C VAL A 711 -1.62 -111.80 35.14
N THR A 712 -1.38 -112.13 33.87
CA THR A 712 -2.38 -112.83 33.03
C THR A 712 -2.68 -114.21 33.62
N ALA A 713 -3.93 -114.42 34.02
CA ALA A 713 -4.44 -115.70 34.53
C ALA A 713 -5.08 -116.54 33.43
N ALA A 714 -5.76 -115.91 32.47
CA ALA A 714 -6.34 -116.58 31.32
C ALA A 714 -6.49 -115.60 30.14
N SER A 715 -6.72 -116.13 28.94
CA SER A 715 -7.05 -115.35 27.75
C SER A 715 -8.26 -115.95 27.04
N ALA A 716 -9.08 -115.11 26.43
CA ALA A 716 -10.26 -115.50 25.65
C ALA A 716 -10.35 -114.62 24.41
N THR A 717 -11.00 -115.14 23.37
CA THR A 717 -11.33 -114.36 22.19
C THR A 717 -12.77 -113.85 22.34
N LEU A 718 -12.98 -112.57 22.06
CA LEU A 718 -14.29 -111.94 22.10
C LEU A 718 -15.25 -112.60 21.10
N SER A 719 -16.46 -112.93 21.55
CA SER A 719 -17.51 -113.51 20.72
C SER A 719 -17.96 -112.57 19.59
N THR A 720 -18.84 -113.04 18.70
CA THR A 720 -19.48 -112.17 17.70
C THR A 720 -20.29 -111.02 18.32
N THR A 721 -20.66 -111.09 19.59
CA THR A 721 -21.30 -109.98 20.34
C THR A 721 -20.33 -109.27 21.28
N SER A 722 -19.03 -109.58 21.18
CA SER A 722 -17.97 -109.01 22.02
C SER A 722 -18.13 -109.28 23.52
N SER A 723 -18.81 -110.37 23.83
CA SER A 723 -18.85 -110.96 25.15
C SER A 723 -17.71 -111.96 25.33
N TYR A 724 -17.37 -112.22 26.59
CA TYR A 724 -16.37 -113.20 26.97
C TYR A 724 -16.76 -113.90 28.26
N ARG A 725 -16.15 -115.06 28.49
CA ARG A 725 -16.30 -115.85 29.70
C ARG A 725 -14.97 -116.50 30.04
N PHE A 726 -14.50 -116.27 31.27
CA PHE A 726 -13.34 -116.93 31.82
C PHE A 726 -13.79 -117.91 32.91
N SER A 727 -13.30 -119.15 32.85
CA SER A 727 -13.41 -120.07 33.98
C SER A 727 -12.25 -119.81 34.95
N VAL A 728 -12.57 -119.64 36.23
CA VAL A 728 -11.57 -119.39 37.29
C VAL A 728 -11.68 -120.52 38.31
N LYS A 729 -10.65 -121.37 38.37
CA LYS A 729 -10.56 -122.47 39.35
C LYS A 729 -9.74 -122.04 40.56
N ALA A 730 -10.26 -122.29 41.75
CA ALA A 730 -9.61 -121.95 43.01
C ALA A 730 -8.63 -123.05 43.44
N THR A 731 -7.33 -122.79 43.41
CA THR A 731 -6.30 -123.75 43.84
C THR A 731 -5.77 -123.48 45.25
N SER A 732 -5.98 -122.28 45.80
CA SER A 732 -5.61 -121.88 47.15
C SER A 732 -6.68 -121.03 47.82
N ALA A 733 -6.81 -121.14 49.16
CA ALA A 733 -7.71 -120.32 49.95
C ALA A 733 -7.20 -118.86 50.02
N GLY A 734 -8.12 -117.90 50.14
CA GLY A 734 -7.80 -116.47 50.19
C GLY A 734 -8.69 -115.61 49.28
N THR A 735 -8.52 -114.29 49.33
CA THR A 735 -9.23 -113.35 48.46
C THR A 735 -8.31 -112.83 47.37
N PHE A 736 -8.71 -112.98 46.11
CA PHE A 736 -7.91 -112.62 44.95
C PHE A 736 -8.61 -111.57 44.11
N SER A 737 -7.87 -110.54 43.71
CA SER A 737 -8.35 -109.49 42.82
C SER A 737 -8.13 -109.90 41.38
N TYR A 738 -9.18 -109.78 40.58
CA TYR A 738 -9.19 -110.01 39.14
C TYR A 738 -9.61 -108.75 38.41
N ARG A 739 -9.11 -108.56 37.21
CA ARG A 739 -9.66 -107.59 36.25
C ARG A 739 -9.55 -108.19 34.87
N VAL A 740 -10.37 -107.71 33.96
CA VAL A 740 -10.25 -108.09 32.57
C VAL A 740 -9.52 -106.99 31.84
N TYR A 741 -8.38 -107.33 31.27
CA TYR A 741 -7.59 -106.45 30.45
C TYR A 741 -7.86 -106.76 28.98
N PHE A 742 -8.31 -105.77 28.22
CA PHE A 742 -8.46 -105.84 26.78
C PHE A 742 -7.35 -105.01 26.13
N PRO A 743 -6.18 -105.60 25.86
CA PRO A 743 -5.18 -104.96 25.01
C PRO A 743 -5.66 -105.05 23.56
N GLY A 744 -6.45 -104.07 23.13
CA GLY A 744 -6.99 -104.02 21.79
C GLY A 744 -6.93 -102.62 21.21
N ASP A 745 -6.08 -102.45 20.19
CA ASP A 745 -5.89 -101.30 19.30
C ASP A 745 -5.09 -100.11 19.87
N THR A 746 -4.12 -99.64 19.09
CA THR A 746 -3.03 -98.69 19.41
C THR A 746 -3.49 -97.28 19.80
N ASP A 747 -4.78 -97.05 19.89
CA ASP A 747 -5.39 -95.74 20.13
C ASP A 747 -6.16 -95.64 21.47
N HIS A 748 -6.10 -96.62 22.39
CA HIS A 748 -6.91 -96.62 23.64
C HIS A 748 -6.12 -96.29 24.93
N ALA A 749 -6.63 -95.34 25.73
CA ALA A 749 -5.97 -94.86 26.96
C ALA A 749 -6.47 -95.48 28.30
N ALA A 750 -7.25 -96.55 28.30
CA ALA A 750 -7.46 -97.41 29.49
C ALA A 750 -8.05 -98.76 29.06
N SER A 751 -7.33 -99.85 29.31
CA SER A 751 -7.55 -101.16 28.68
C SER A 751 -8.01 -102.23 29.68
N TYR A 752 -8.66 -101.86 30.79
CA TYR A 752 -9.15 -102.84 31.78
C TYR A 752 -10.53 -102.52 32.33
N SER A 753 -11.25 -103.58 32.72
CA SER A 753 -12.45 -103.50 33.53
C SER A 753 -12.14 -103.01 34.94
N LEU A 754 -13.18 -102.66 35.69
CA LEU A 754 -13.09 -102.53 37.14
C LEU A 754 -12.54 -103.83 37.76
N THR A 755 -11.81 -103.69 38.87
CA THR A 755 -11.33 -104.81 39.67
C THR A 755 -12.49 -105.52 40.37
N ARG A 756 -12.48 -106.85 40.33
CA ARG A 756 -13.43 -107.74 40.99
C ARG A 756 -12.70 -108.68 41.93
N LYS A 757 -13.24 -108.89 43.12
CA LYS A 757 -12.66 -109.80 44.11
C LYS A 757 -13.36 -111.16 44.05
N LEU A 758 -12.59 -112.23 44.19
CA LEU A 758 -13.07 -113.60 44.36
C LEU A 758 -12.47 -114.16 45.66
N THR A 759 -13.34 -114.55 46.59
CA THR A 759 -12.96 -115.17 47.86
C THR A 759 -13.04 -116.68 47.75
N VAL A 760 -11.98 -117.37 48.16
CA VAL A 760 -11.90 -118.84 48.19
C VAL A 760 -11.84 -119.28 49.65
N LYS A 761 -12.84 -120.06 50.06
CA LYS A 761 -12.91 -120.69 51.38
C LYS A 761 -12.28 -122.08 51.36
#